data_AF-A0AA91TKE0-F1
#
_entry.id   AF-A0AA91TKE0-F1
#
_cell.length_a   1.000
_cell.length_b   1.000
_cell.length_c   1.000
_cell.angle_alpha   90.00
_cell.angle_beta   90.00
_cell.angle_gamma   90.00
#
_symmetry.space_group_name_H-M   'P 1'
#
loop_
_entity.id
_entity.type
_entity.pdbx_description
1 polymer ?
#
loop_
_entity_poly.entity_id
_entity_poly.type
_entity_poly.pdbx_seq_one_letter_code
_entity_poly.pdbx_strand_id
1 'polypeptide(L)'
;MYNFNTSIHRLLHDKLISSFTHHKLEALSLFTVGDIKAMGMEKLSAMPRIGKKIVYDVKHVFAAIESQDPLLEVKRYCSDEVIQKMDICYAHLCENVEDGKEFQAIFPSSLEILKLICINESNLMEMVNNYPQAASCLYIYLVCLKSLILDDRNDFYYSVKDSAMQYRYQVGSKVLGMIFYSHLSNKSRLLLESHYAVMEKFFGTSAFIPFHPFIEDRLTYELGLSEIYSTRSLDKEFCYDIEFKLNHPLNSYYSFSLLTHFVDAYTSLDFEHSGQCTIGLFPFMSDKSVSFVTDFHQVNGYYPMFTLFSDYLQFGMWNEGRKVSLEYRGIGRKRKTSQELREEYHITPYILKNYLSHPMVKSTDPIILDEHWKCYDFLYEMPFIGFFSPICRSILEKERLQTDAIGLMELIFLRNPGYPSNKQFRKFESKNRFILVNASLFDTDEIAKLVTKMKELLAINRFTDEHYQASMFLKELDVQKLGGKEHFLSFFTYLMLETFGLEVDDEGGFVAERNKVSVTSELLEILKERGKPMRAEEMRDIFHRRCPAYRHLTVNTIRVYLNKMEGVKSVGLSGYYGLASWEHIYWGTMVDKIYEVLSLAGKPLPLSDIYQQVKVFFPNSTKSSMEGSMRLDARHRFKYDVERHAYVLVDHAL
;
A
#
# COMPACT_ATOMS: atom_id res chain seq x y z
N MET A 1 -10.35 -38.13 -58.82
CA MET A 1 -10.01 -36.76 -58.39
C MET A 1 -9.12 -36.11 -59.43
N TYR A 2 -9.50 -34.92 -59.86
CA TYR A 2 -8.68 -34.07 -60.71
C TYR A 2 -7.84 -33.14 -59.83
N ASN A 3 -6.61 -32.86 -60.22
CA ASN A 3 -5.67 -31.99 -59.52
C ASN A 3 -4.75 -31.29 -60.54
N PHE A 4 -3.83 -30.45 -60.09
CA PHE A 4 -2.94 -29.71 -60.99
C PHE A 4 -1.97 -30.60 -61.81
N ASN A 5 -1.75 -31.86 -61.42
CA ASN A 5 -0.96 -32.81 -62.20
C ASN A 5 -1.80 -33.58 -63.24
N THR A 6 -3.10 -33.28 -63.35
CA THR A 6 -3.99 -33.94 -64.32
C THR A 6 -3.64 -33.54 -65.74
N SER A 7 -3.44 -34.51 -66.63
CA SER A 7 -3.08 -34.26 -68.04
C SER A 7 -4.27 -33.81 -68.89
N ILE A 8 -4.00 -33.01 -69.93
CA ILE A 8 -5.05 -32.56 -70.87
C ILE A 8 -5.69 -33.72 -71.63
N HIS A 9 -4.97 -34.83 -71.85
CA HIS A 9 -5.53 -36.02 -72.48
C HIS A 9 -6.60 -36.69 -71.60
N ARG A 10 -6.36 -36.71 -70.29
CA ARG A 10 -7.35 -37.22 -69.33
C ARG A 10 -8.58 -36.31 -69.27
N LEU A 11 -8.39 -34.99 -69.33
CA LEU A 11 -9.51 -34.04 -69.39
C LEU A 11 -10.36 -34.20 -70.66
N LEU A 12 -9.72 -34.50 -71.80
CA LEU A 12 -10.42 -34.78 -73.06
C LEU A 12 -11.19 -36.09 -72.99
N HIS A 13 -10.55 -37.16 -72.49
CA HIS A 13 -11.16 -38.47 -72.31
C HIS A 13 -12.42 -38.38 -71.43
N ASP A 14 -12.32 -37.62 -70.34
CA ASP A 14 -13.41 -37.43 -69.38
C ASP A 14 -14.41 -36.33 -69.82
N LYS A 15 -14.27 -35.83 -71.06
CA LYS A 15 -15.14 -34.81 -71.70
C LYS A 15 -15.24 -33.48 -70.93
N LEU A 16 -14.26 -33.17 -70.08
CA LEU A 16 -14.17 -31.89 -69.38
C LEU A 16 -13.67 -30.76 -70.28
N ILE A 17 -12.94 -31.11 -71.34
CA ILE A 17 -12.56 -30.19 -72.42
C ILE A 17 -12.94 -30.80 -73.77
N SER A 18 -13.25 -29.96 -74.75
CA SER A 18 -13.48 -30.41 -76.13
C SER A 18 -12.18 -30.83 -76.84
N SER A 19 -12.29 -31.66 -77.89
CA SER A 19 -11.15 -32.03 -78.75
C SER A 19 -10.47 -30.80 -79.36
N PHE A 20 -11.25 -29.78 -79.69
CA PHE A 20 -10.76 -28.49 -80.15
C PHE A 20 -9.91 -27.78 -79.09
N THR A 21 -10.37 -27.77 -77.83
CA THR A 21 -9.62 -27.19 -76.70
C THR A 21 -8.35 -27.97 -76.42
N HIS A 22 -8.40 -29.30 -76.43
CA HIS A 22 -7.24 -30.18 -76.23
C HIS A 22 -6.13 -29.91 -77.25
N HIS A 23 -6.43 -29.94 -78.56
CA HIS A 23 -5.43 -29.72 -79.61
C HIS A 23 -4.79 -28.32 -79.52
N LYS A 24 -5.53 -27.33 -79.02
CA LYS A 24 -5.02 -25.96 -78.87
C LYS A 24 -4.12 -25.78 -77.65
N LEU A 25 -4.43 -26.45 -76.54
CA LEU A 25 -3.57 -26.47 -75.37
C LEU A 25 -2.29 -27.26 -75.62
N GLU A 26 -2.39 -28.38 -76.35
CA GLU A 26 -1.24 -29.19 -76.77
C GLU A 26 -0.30 -28.42 -77.71
N ALA A 27 -0.87 -27.67 -78.68
CA ALA A 27 -0.09 -26.79 -79.56
C ALA A 27 0.61 -25.63 -78.84
N LEU A 28 0.19 -25.30 -77.61
CA LEU A 28 0.82 -24.31 -76.74
C LEU A 28 1.78 -24.95 -75.72
N SER A 29 2.05 -26.26 -75.85
CA SER A 29 2.87 -27.04 -74.92
C SER A 29 2.35 -27.04 -73.47
N LEU A 30 1.03 -26.95 -73.29
CA LEU A 30 0.36 -27.02 -71.98
C LEU A 30 -0.20 -28.42 -71.78
N PHE A 31 0.55 -29.31 -71.14
CA PHE A 31 0.21 -30.74 -71.09
C PHE A 31 -0.57 -31.12 -69.83
N THR A 32 -0.54 -30.28 -68.79
CA THR A 32 -1.23 -30.48 -67.50
C THR A 32 -2.06 -29.26 -67.10
N VAL A 33 -2.99 -29.45 -66.16
CA VAL A 33 -3.75 -28.34 -65.56
C VAL A 33 -2.84 -27.35 -64.85
N GLY A 34 -1.73 -27.83 -64.25
CA GLY A 34 -0.72 -27.01 -63.59
C GLY A 34 -0.03 -26.06 -64.58
N ASP A 35 0.30 -26.55 -65.78
CA ASP A 35 0.88 -25.73 -66.85
C ASP A 35 -0.07 -24.59 -67.26
N ILE A 36 -1.37 -24.92 -67.39
CA ILE A 36 -2.41 -23.94 -67.73
C ILE A 36 -2.57 -22.88 -66.63
N LYS A 37 -2.52 -23.29 -65.35
CA LYS A 37 -2.59 -22.38 -64.20
C LYS A 37 -1.36 -21.46 -64.15
N ALA A 38 -0.17 -22.01 -64.37
CA ALA A 38 1.09 -21.26 -64.38
C ALA A 38 1.15 -20.22 -65.51
N MET A 39 0.57 -20.53 -66.67
CA MET A 39 0.45 -19.56 -67.76
C MET A 39 -0.47 -18.37 -67.39
N GLY A 40 -1.50 -18.62 -66.58
CA GLY A 40 -2.47 -17.61 -66.14
C GLY A 40 -3.58 -17.37 -67.15
N MET A 41 -4.83 -17.26 -66.65
CA MET A 41 -6.02 -17.14 -67.48
C MET A 41 -6.07 -15.88 -68.34
N GLU A 42 -5.53 -14.77 -67.83
CA GLU A 42 -5.47 -13.49 -68.56
C GLU A 42 -4.57 -13.60 -69.79
N LYS A 43 -3.36 -14.14 -69.62
CA LYS A 43 -2.44 -14.41 -70.73
C LYS A 43 -3.04 -15.36 -71.74
N LEU A 44 -3.62 -16.48 -71.30
CA LEU A 44 -4.25 -17.45 -72.20
C LEU A 44 -5.38 -16.81 -73.02
N SER A 45 -6.20 -15.95 -72.40
CA SER A 45 -7.31 -15.26 -73.06
C SER A 45 -6.87 -14.15 -74.03
N ALA A 46 -5.67 -13.59 -73.85
CA ALA A 46 -5.09 -12.57 -74.71
C ALA A 46 -4.34 -13.16 -75.93
N MET A 47 -4.12 -14.48 -75.98
CA MET A 47 -3.37 -15.10 -77.07
C MET A 47 -4.17 -15.13 -78.38
N PRO A 48 -3.54 -14.79 -79.52
CA PRO A 48 -4.18 -14.88 -80.83
C PRO A 48 -4.71 -16.30 -81.06
N ARG A 49 -5.97 -16.41 -81.51
CA ARG A 49 -6.66 -17.68 -81.82
C ARG A 49 -7.11 -18.52 -80.63
N ILE A 50 -7.04 -18.00 -79.39
CA ILE A 50 -7.75 -18.57 -78.24
C ILE A 50 -9.17 -17.98 -78.19
N GLY A 51 -10.16 -18.79 -78.58
CA GLY A 51 -11.56 -18.38 -78.58
C GLY A 51 -12.26 -18.58 -77.23
N LYS A 52 -13.42 -17.94 -77.06
CA LYS A 52 -14.24 -18.02 -75.82
C LYS A 52 -14.52 -19.45 -75.36
N LYS A 53 -14.61 -20.42 -76.28
CA LYS A 53 -14.85 -21.84 -75.99
C LYS A 53 -13.71 -22.49 -75.20
N ILE A 54 -12.46 -22.17 -75.52
CA ILE A 54 -11.27 -22.70 -74.83
C ILE A 54 -11.22 -22.15 -73.41
N VAL A 55 -11.44 -20.83 -73.28
CA VAL A 55 -11.50 -20.17 -71.96
C VAL A 55 -12.61 -20.76 -71.10
N TYR A 56 -13.78 -21.05 -71.70
CA TYR A 56 -14.90 -21.68 -71.01
C TYR A 56 -14.57 -23.10 -70.54
N ASP A 57 -14.04 -23.95 -71.42
CA ASP A 57 -13.68 -25.34 -71.10
C ASP A 57 -12.61 -25.37 -69.98
N VAL A 58 -11.59 -24.51 -70.05
CA VAL A 58 -10.55 -24.40 -69.01
C VAL A 58 -11.11 -23.88 -67.68
N LYS A 59 -11.99 -22.87 -67.71
CA LYS A 59 -12.69 -22.40 -66.49
C LYS A 59 -13.54 -23.49 -65.86
N HIS A 60 -14.20 -24.31 -66.68
CA HIS A 60 -15.00 -25.44 -66.22
C HIS A 60 -14.12 -26.52 -65.57
N VAL A 61 -12.93 -26.79 -66.12
CA VAL A 61 -11.94 -27.69 -65.49
C VAL A 61 -11.48 -27.17 -64.14
N PHE A 62 -11.16 -25.87 -64.03
CA PHE A 62 -10.78 -25.29 -62.74
C PHE A 62 -11.93 -25.35 -61.73
N ALA A 63 -13.16 -25.04 -62.13
CA ALA A 63 -14.34 -25.17 -61.29
C ALA A 63 -14.59 -26.63 -60.84
N ALA A 64 -14.36 -27.61 -61.72
CA ALA A 64 -14.49 -29.02 -61.39
C ALA A 64 -13.42 -29.51 -60.40
N ILE A 65 -12.18 -29.01 -60.51
CA ILE A 65 -11.11 -29.29 -59.54
C ILE A 65 -11.40 -28.62 -58.20
N GLU A 66 -11.85 -27.36 -58.22
CA GLU A 66 -12.23 -26.61 -57.02
C GLU A 66 -13.39 -27.29 -56.28
N SER A 67 -14.39 -27.81 -57.00
CA SER A 67 -15.53 -28.54 -56.39
C SER A 67 -15.16 -29.88 -55.72
N GLN A 68 -13.92 -30.35 -55.88
CA GLN A 68 -13.43 -31.61 -55.31
C GLN A 68 -12.51 -31.44 -54.09
N ASP A 69 -12.21 -30.20 -53.66
CA ASP A 69 -11.45 -29.95 -52.43
C ASP A 69 -12.41 -29.80 -51.22
N PRO A 70 -12.47 -30.75 -50.27
CA PRO A 70 -13.33 -30.63 -49.08
C PRO A 70 -12.92 -29.48 -48.16
N LEU A 71 -11.72 -28.91 -48.37
CA LEU A 71 -11.22 -27.73 -47.69
C LEU A 71 -11.56 -26.45 -48.45
N LEU A 72 -12.14 -26.49 -49.67
CA LEU A 72 -12.36 -25.29 -50.49
C LEU A 72 -13.20 -24.24 -49.75
N GLU A 73 -14.22 -24.69 -49.01
CA GLU A 73 -15.08 -23.79 -48.26
C GLU A 73 -14.34 -23.13 -47.09
N VAL A 74 -13.43 -23.82 -46.41
CA VAL A 74 -12.67 -23.26 -45.28
C VAL A 74 -11.42 -22.51 -45.72
N LYS A 75 -10.68 -22.99 -46.73
CA LYS A 75 -9.51 -22.32 -47.35
C LYS A 75 -9.86 -21.00 -48.02
N ARG A 76 -11.14 -20.79 -48.33
CA ARG A 76 -11.68 -19.49 -48.77
C ARG A 76 -11.69 -18.44 -47.65
N TYR A 77 -11.48 -18.86 -46.40
CA TYR A 77 -11.64 -18.06 -45.18
C TYR A 77 -10.45 -18.19 -44.21
N CYS A 78 -9.69 -19.28 -44.25
CA CYS A 78 -8.52 -19.54 -43.41
C CYS A 78 -7.29 -19.87 -44.28
N SER A 79 -6.11 -19.39 -43.91
CA SER A 79 -4.87 -19.86 -44.51
C SER A 79 -4.60 -21.34 -44.18
N ASP A 80 -3.83 -22.03 -45.04
CA ASP A 80 -3.43 -23.42 -44.78
C ASP A 80 -2.66 -23.56 -43.45
N GLU A 81 -1.93 -22.51 -43.04
CA GLU A 81 -1.22 -22.44 -41.76
C GLU A 81 -2.18 -22.39 -40.55
N VAL A 82 -3.26 -21.62 -40.64
CA VAL A 82 -4.28 -21.56 -39.58
C VAL A 82 -5.00 -22.91 -39.47
N ILE A 83 -5.38 -23.51 -40.59
CA ILE A 83 -6.04 -24.83 -40.61
C ILE A 83 -5.14 -25.88 -39.93
N GLN A 84 -3.86 -25.93 -40.30
CA GLN A 84 -2.91 -26.88 -39.74
C GLN A 84 -2.70 -26.69 -38.23
N LYS A 85 -2.60 -25.44 -37.75
CA LYS A 85 -2.45 -25.15 -36.32
C LYS A 85 -3.71 -25.47 -35.53
N MET A 86 -4.89 -25.24 -36.11
CA MET A 86 -6.16 -25.63 -35.48
C MET A 86 -6.37 -27.13 -35.43
N ASP A 87 -5.91 -27.88 -36.44
CA ASP A 87 -5.89 -29.35 -36.40
C ASP A 87 -5.02 -29.88 -35.24
N ILE A 88 -3.86 -29.25 -34.98
CA ILE A 88 -2.99 -29.60 -33.86
C ILE A 88 -3.67 -29.32 -32.51
N CYS A 89 -4.28 -28.14 -32.35
CA CYS A 89 -5.05 -27.79 -31.15
C CYS A 89 -6.20 -28.77 -30.91
N TYR A 90 -6.95 -29.10 -31.96
CA TYR A 90 -8.04 -30.07 -31.88
C TYR A 90 -7.56 -31.46 -31.44
N ALA A 91 -6.44 -31.93 -31.99
CA ALA A 91 -5.86 -33.21 -31.62
C ALA A 91 -5.49 -33.24 -30.12
N HIS A 92 -4.86 -32.19 -29.61
CA HIS A 92 -4.51 -32.08 -28.18
C HIS A 92 -5.74 -32.04 -27.28
N LEU A 93 -6.81 -31.37 -27.69
CA LEU A 93 -8.07 -31.34 -26.95
C LEU A 93 -8.74 -32.73 -26.89
N CYS A 94 -8.56 -33.54 -27.92
CA CYS A 94 -9.15 -34.89 -28.01
C CYS A 94 -8.29 -35.99 -27.35
N GLU A 95 -7.01 -35.73 -27.06
CA GLU A 95 -6.09 -36.68 -26.41
C GLU A 95 -6.35 -36.86 -24.90
N ASN A 96 -7.11 -35.94 -24.27
CA ASN A 96 -7.54 -36.07 -22.87
C ASN A 96 -8.75 -37.02 -22.73
N VAL A 97 -8.59 -38.06 -21.90
CA VAL A 97 -9.15 -39.41 -22.14
C VAL A 97 -10.66 -39.58 -21.86
N GLU A 98 -11.33 -38.61 -21.21
CA GLU A 98 -12.79 -38.61 -20.99
C GLU A 98 -13.50 -37.40 -21.63
N ASP A 99 -13.04 -36.18 -21.38
CA ASP A 99 -13.63 -34.93 -21.93
C ASP A 99 -13.50 -34.82 -23.46
N GLY A 100 -12.37 -35.29 -24.01
CA GLY A 100 -12.07 -35.24 -25.43
C GLY A 100 -12.98 -36.14 -26.28
N LYS A 101 -13.50 -37.24 -25.71
CA LYS A 101 -14.40 -38.17 -26.42
C LYS A 101 -15.79 -37.58 -26.63
N GLU A 102 -16.31 -36.86 -25.63
CA GLU A 102 -17.60 -36.16 -25.73
C GLU A 102 -17.50 -34.99 -26.72
N PHE A 103 -16.41 -34.22 -26.65
CA PHE A 103 -16.11 -33.16 -27.59
C PHE A 103 -15.96 -33.68 -29.03
N GLN A 104 -15.22 -34.79 -29.23
CA GLN A 104 -15.04 -35.43 -30.53
C GLN A 104 -16.33 -36.05 -31.08
N ALA A 105 -17.24 -36.52 -30.22
CA ALA A 105 -18.54 -37.04 -30.65
C ALA A 105 -19.46 -35.94 -31.19
N ILE A 106 -19.37 -34.72 -30.64
CA ILE A 106 -20.15 -33.55 -31.07
C ILE A 106 -19.49 -32.85 -32.26
N PHE A 107 -18.16 -32.75 -32.25
CA PHE A 107 -17.35 -32.14 -33.30
C PHE A 107 -16.31 -33.15 -33.79
N PRO A 108 -16.58 -33.92 -34.87
CA PRO A 108 -15.70 -35.01 -35.32
C PRO A 108 -14.32 -34.60 -35.84
N SER A 109 -14.10 -33.33 -36.16
CA SER A 109 -12.79 -32.80 -36.55
C SER A 109 -12.71 -31.29 -36.33
N SER A 110 -11.49 -30.74 -36.28
CA SER A 110 -11.23 -29.29 -36.31
C SER A 110 -11.90 -28.63 -37.51
N LEU A 111 -11.87 -29.32 -38.65
CA LEU A 111 -12.43 -28.85 -39.92
C LEU A 111 -13.95 -28.68 -39.85
N GLU A 112 -14.66 -29.58 -39.18
CA GLU A 112 -16.11 -29.45 -39.00
C GLU A 112 -16.45 -28.23 -38.13
N ILE A 113 -15.66 -27.95 -37.09
CA ILE A 113 -15.84 -26.73 -36.29
C ILE A 113 -15.60 -25.49 -37.15
N LEU A 114 -14.52 -25.47 -37.94
CA LEU A 114 -14.22 -24.33 -38.82
C LEU A 114 -15.29 -24.13 -39.90
N LYS A 115 -15.82 -25.21 -40.49
CA LYS A 115 -16.94 -25.15 -41.44
C LYS A 115 -18.18 -24.54 -40.79
N LEU A 116 -18.55 -25.00 -39.60
CA LEU A 116 -19.71 -24.47 -38.86
C LEU A 116 -19.54 -22.98 -38.54
N ILE A 117 -18.33 -22.53 -38.21
CA ILE A 117 -17.99 -21.10 -38.03
C ILE A 117 -18.14 -20.33 -39.36
N CYS A 118 -17.67 -20.89 -40.48
CA CYS A 118 -17.62 -20.20 -41.77
C CYS A 118 -18.96 -20.17 -42.52
N ILE A 119 -19.85 -21.14 -42.32
CA ILE A 119 -21.05 -21.37 -43.15
C ILE A 119 -22.33 -20.83 -42.49
N ASN A 120 -22.28 -20.37 -41.23
CA ASN A 120 -23.36 -19.68 -40.53
C ASN A 120 -24.67 -20.48 -40.41
N GLU A 121 -24.58 -21.81 -40.26
CA GLU A 121 -25.75 -22.70 -40.22
C GLU A 121 -26.13 -23.21 -38.81
N SER A 122 -25.35 -22.96 -37.75
CA SER A 122 -25.67 -23.46 -36.40
C SER A 122 -25.04 -22.66 -35.25
N ASN A 123 -25.74 -22.55 -34.13
CA ASN A 123 -25.17 -22.06 -32.87
C ASN A 123 -24.28 -23.15 -32.25
N LEU A 124 -22.96 -23.00 -32.39
CA LEU A 124 -21.97 -23.96 -31.90
C LEU A 124 -22.11 -24.28 -30.40
N MET A 125 -22.53 -23.30 -29.59
CA MET A 125 -22.71 -23.51 -28.15
C MET A 125 -24.01 -24.24 -27.82
N GLU A 126 -25.05 -24.16 -28.65
CA GLU A 126 -26.25 -24.99 -28.49
C GLU A 126 -25.97 -26.48 -28.63
N MET A 127 -24.98 -26.84 -29.45
CA MET A 127 -24.55 -28.23 -29.64
C MET A 127 -23.86 -28.81 -28.41
N VAL A 128 -23.35 -27.96 -27.51
CA VAL A 128 -22.63 -28.34 -26.27
C VAL A 128 -23.30 -27.85 -24.99
N ASN A 129 -24.49 -27.24 -25.06
CA ASN A 129 -25.16 -26.61 -23.89
C ASN A 129 -25.42 -27.59 -22.73
N ASN A 130 -25.61 -28.87 -23.03
CA ASN A 130 -25.84 -29.93 -22.04
C ASN A 130 -24.58 -30.76 -21.74
N TYR A 131 -23.44 -30.36 -22.31
CA TYR A 131 -22.18 -31.10 -22.30
C TYR A 131 -21.05 -30.16 -21.81
N PRO A 132 -20.94 -29.93 -20.49
CA PRO A 132 -20.05 -28.90 -19.93
C PRO A 132 -18.57 -29.11 -20.29
N GLN A 133 -18.16 -30.36 -20.44
CA GLN A 133 -16.79 -30.73 -20.83
C GLN A 133 -16.54 -30.40 -22.30
N ALA A 134 -17.44 -30.79 -23.20
CA ALA A 134 -17.38 -30.39 -24.60
C ALA A 134 -17.49 -28.86 -24.81
N ALA A 135 -18.23 -28.16 -23.95
CA ALA A 135 -18.31 -26.69 -23.97
C ALA A 135 -16.98 -26.02 -23.60
N SER A 136 -16.25 -26.58 -22.62
CA SER A 136 -14.91 -26.12 -22.25
C SER A 136 -13.89 -26.39 -23.36
N CYS A 137 -13.91 -27.57 -24.00
CA CYS A 137 -13.05 -27.87 -25.14
C CYS A 137 -13.33 -26.96 -26.34
N LEU A 138 -14.61 -26.72 -26.65
CA LEU A 138 -15.01 -25.77 -27.69
C LEU A 138 -14.52 -24.35 -27.38
N TYR A 139 -14.62 -23.91 -26.13
CA TYR A 139 -14.15 -22.61 -25.71
C TYR A 139 -12.64 -22.46 -25.91
N ILE A 140 -11.83 -23.43 -25.47
CA ILE A 140 -10.37 -23.42 -25.66
C ILE A 140 -10.03 -23.40 -27.15
N TYR A 141 -10.71 -24.22 -27.96
CA TYR A 141 -10.55 -24.23 -29.41
C TYR A 141 -10.79 -22.85 -30.04
N LEU A 142 -11.84 -22.14 -29.62
CA LEU A 142 -12.16 -20.78 -30.12
C LEU A 142 -11.16 -19.72 -29.65
N VAL A 143 -10.63 -19.84 -28.43
CA VAL A 143 -9.57 -18.95 -27.92
C VAL A 143 -8.28 -19.13 -28.71
N CYS A 144 -7.88 -20.38 -28.98
CA CYS A 144 -6.71 -20.68 -29.81
C CYS A 144 -6.86 -20.12 -31.22
N LEU A 145 -8.04 -20.27 -31.84
CA LEU A 145 -8.34 -19.69 -33.14
C LEU A 145 -8.20 -18.17 -33.15
N LYS A 146 -8.75 -17.50 -32.12
CA LYS A 146 -8.62 -16.04 -31.95
C LYS A 146 -7.15 -15.61 -31.86
N SER A 147 -6.34 -16.31 -31.08
CA SER A 147 -4.91 -15.99 -30.92
C SER A 147 -4.11 -16.18 -32.21
N LEU A 148 -4.44 -17.17 -33.03
CA LEU A 148 -3.79 -17.39 -34.32
C LEU A 148 -4.16 -16.35 -35.38
N ILE A 149 -5.38 -15.80 -35.30
CA ILE A 149 -5.88 -14.73 -36.18
C ILE A 149 -5.29 -13.35 -35.78
N LEU A 150 -4.84 -13.17 -34.54
CA LEU A 150 -4.19 -11.94 -34.04
C LEU A 150 -2.69 -11.86 -34.36
N ASP A 151 -2.10 -12.89 -34.98
CA ASP A 151 -0.74 -12.85 -35.53
C ASP A 151 -0.80 -12.18 -36.92
N ASP A 152 -0.15 -11.02 -37.09
CA ASP A 152 -0.15 -10.16 -38.30
C ASP A 152 0.30 -10.87 -39.60
N ARG A 153 0.64 -12.16 -39.51
CA ARG A 153 1.04 -13.02 -40.63
C ARG A 153 -0.09 -13.91 -41.18
N ASN A 154 -1.28 -13.93 -40.57
CA ASN A 154 -2.39 -14.80 -40.96
C ASN A 154 -3.64 -14.02 -41.41
N ASP A 155 -4.14 -14.31 -42.62
CA ASP A 155 -5.38 -13.71 -43.14
C ASP A 155 -6.62 -14.59 -42.88
N PHE A 156 -7.70 -13.99 -42.35
CA PHE A 156 -9.01 -14.64 -42.14
C PHE A 156 -10.18 -13.82 -42.70
N TYR A 157 -11.16 -14.49 -43.34
CA TYR A 157 -12.33 -13.86 -44.00
C TYR A 157 -13.65 -14.52 -43.58
N TYR A 158 -14.78 -13.83 -43.69
CA TYR A 158 -16.13 -14.44 -43.56
C TYR A 158 -17.11 -13.87 -44.59
N SER A 159 -18.27 -14.52 -44.76
CA SER A 159 -19.31 -14.02 -45.65
C SER A 159 -20.67 -13.85 -44.99
N VAL A 160 -21.35 -12.75 -45.34
CA VAL A 160 -22.74 -12.49 -44.97
C VAL A 160 -23.61 -12.65 -46.23
N LYS A 161 -24.72 -13.36 -46.10
CA LYS A 161 -25.66 -13.63 -47.19
C LYS A 161 -26.96 -12.88 -46.91
N ASP A 162 -27.30 -11.91 -47.75
CA ASP A 162 -28.63 -11.35 -47.83
C ASP A 162 -29.35 -11.96 -49.04
N SER A 163 -30.68 -11.94 -49.02
CA SER A 163 -31.67 -12.52 -49.94
C SER A 163 -31.42 -12.38 -51.46
N ALA A 164 -30.39 -11.65 -51.90
CA ALA A 164 -29.95 -11.64 -53.31
C ALA A 164 -28.42 -11.59 -53.54
N MET A 165 -27.55 -11.40 -52.53
CA MET A 165 -26.09 -11.29 -52.72
C MET A 165 -25.26 -11.79 -51.53
N GLN A 166 -24.05 -12.28 -51.82
CA GLN A 166 -23.06 -12.75 -50.83
C GLN A 166 -21.88 -11.77 -50.80
N TYR A 167 -21.59 -11.22 -49.61
CA TYR A 167 -20.49 -10.27 -49.39
C TYR A 167 -19.36 -10.95 -48.62
N ARG A 168 -18.09 -10.66 -48.95
CA ARG A 168 -16.90 -11.21 -48.30
C ARG A 168 -16.15 -10.10 -47.57
N TYR A 169 -15.85 -10.29 -46.29
CA TYR A 169 -15.18 -9.31 -45.44
C TYR A 169 -13.93 -9.91 -44.79
N GLN A 170 -12.82 -9.17 -44.78
CA GLN A 170 -11.63 -9.49 -43.99
C GLN A 170 -11.92 -9.16 -42.52
N VAL A 171 -11.58 -10.07 -41.61
CA VAL A 171 -12.05 -9.96 -40.23
C VAL A 171 -11.06 -9.23 -39.35
N GLY A 172 -11.37 -7.98 -39.00
CA GLY A 172 -10.74 -7.31 -37.87
C GLY A 172 -11.27 -7.85 -36.53
N SER A 173 -10.45 -7.76 -35.48
CA SER A 173 -10.72 -8.26 -34.11
C SER A 173 -12.11 -7.92 -33.55
N LYS A 174 -12.67 -6.78 -33.96
CA LYS A 174 -13.95 -6.22 -33.53
C LYS A 174 -15.17 -6.97 -34.10
N VAL A 175 -15.09 -7.43 -35.34
CA VAL A 175 -16.19 -8.09 -36.06
C VAL A 175 -16.30 -9.56 -35.65
N LEU A 176 -15.17 -10.23 -35.44
CA LEU A 176 -15.12 -11.61 -34.92
C LEU A 176 -15.72 -11.71 -33.52
N GLY A 177 -15.44 -10.72 -32.66
CA GLY A 177 -16.03 -10.62 -31.32
C GLY A 177 -17.55 -10.50 -31.36
N MET A 178 -18.11 -9.73 -32.31
CA MET A 178 -19.55 -9.61 -32.49
C MET A 178 -20.19 -10.89 -33.04
N ILE A 179 -19.53 -11.59 -33.97
CA ILE A 179 -19.99 -12.87 -34.51
C ILE A 179 -20.04 -13.91 -33.39
N PHE A 180 -18.94 -14.12 -32.66
CA PHE A 180 -18.92 -15.04 -31.53
C PHE A 180 -19.98 -14.71 -30.48
N TYR A 181 -20.14 -13.43 -30.13
CA TYR A 181 -21.15 -12.97 -29.17
C TYR A 181 -22.60 -13.23 -29.62
N SER A 182 -22.87 -13.10 -30.91
CA SER A 182 -24.20 -13.36 -31.49
C SER A 182 -24.61 -14.84 -31.41
N HIS A 183 -23.64 -15.76 -31.42
CA HIS A 183 -23.84 -17.20 -31.32
C HIS A 183 -23.75 -17.76 -29.89
N LEU A 184 -23.74 -16.94 -28.84
CA LEU A 184 -23.76 -17.41 -27.44
C LEU A 184 -25.17 -17.47 -26.85
N SER A 185 -25.43 -18.43 -25.96
CA SER A 185 -26.63 -18.43 -25.10
C SER A 185 -26.59 -17.26 -24.10
N ASN A 186 -27.73 -16.77 -23.59
CA ASN A 186 -27.77 -15.64 -22.66
C ASN A 186 -26.93 -15.87 -21.38
N LYS A 187 -26.86 -17.12 -20.88
CA LYS A 187 -26.04 -17.50 -19.72
C LYS A 187 -24.54 -17.40 -20.05
N SER A 188 -24.14 -17.82 -21.24
CA SER A 188 -22.75 -17.78 -21.71
C SER A 188 -22.33 -16.39 -22.19
N ARG A 189 -23.26 -15.57 -22.68
CA ARG A 189 -23.06 -14.12 -22.91
C ARG A 189 -22.70 -13.43 -21.61
N LEU A 190 -23.44 -13.68 -20.53
CA LEU A 190 -23.14 -13.15 -19.21
C LEU A 190 -21.74 -13.56 -18.69
N LEU A 191 -21.34 -14.82 -18.91
CA LEU A 191 -20.04 -15.33 -18.49
C LEU A 191 -18.89 -14.73 -19.34
N LEU A 192 -19.10 -14.59 -20.64
CA LEU A 192 -18.15 -13.94 -21.55
C LEU A 192 -18.05 -12.44 -21.27
N GLU A 193 -19.18 -11.75 -21.05
CA GLU A 193 -19.26 -10.35 -20.63
C GLU A 193 -18.53 -10.14 -19.31
N SER A 194 -18.64 -11.07 -18.36
CA SER A 194 -17.93 -11.01 -17.08
C SER A 194 -16.41 -11.13 -17.29
N HIS A 195 -15.96 -12.08 -18.11
CA HIS A 195 -14.52 -12.26 -18.40
C HIS A 195 -13.96 -11.14 -19.31
N TYR A 196 -14.75 -10.60 -20.23
CA TYR A 196 -14.36 -9.51 -21.12
C TYR A 196 -14.36 -8.16 -20.40
N ALA A 197 -15.31 -7.91 -19.50
CA ALA A 197 -15.28 -6.78 -18.58
C ALA A 197 -14.05 -6.85 -17.66
N VAL A 198 -13.61 -8.06 -17.27
CA VAL A 198 -12.35 -8.28 -16.57
C VAL A 198 -11.14 -7.99 -17.47
N MET A 199 -11.12 -8.37 -18.74
CA MET A 199 -10.02 -7.98 -19.64
C MET A 199 -10.00 -6.46 -19.94
N GLU A 200 -11.15 -5.85 -20.22
CA GLU A 200 -11.30 -4.42 -20.54
C GLU A 200 -10.86 -3.51 -19.37
N LYS A 201 -11.15 -3.92 -18.13
CA LYS A 201 -10.85 -3.15 -16.91
C LYS A 201 -9.36 -3.14 -16.55
N PHE A 202 -8.56 -4.07 -17.07
CA PHE A 202 -7.14 -4.22 -16.69
C PHE A 202 -6.13 -3.87 -17.81
N PHE A 203 -6.51 -3.87 -19.09
CA PHE A 203 -5.59 -3.53 -20.19
C PHE A 203 -5.61 -2.08 -20.68
N GLY A 204 -6.37 -1.18 -20.06
CA GLY A 204 -6.23 0.29 -20.17
C GLY A 204 -6.08 0.90 -21.58
N THR A 205 -7.19 1.35 -22.17
CA THR A 205 -7.32 2.50 -23.09
C THR A 205 -6.13 2.84 -24.01
N SER A 206 -5.66 1.90 -24.82
CA SER A 206 -4.90 2.21 -26.06
C SER A 206 -5.61 1.74 -27.33
N ALA A 207 -6.75 1.05 -27.20
CA ALA A 207 -7.63 0.72 -28.32
C ALA A 207 -9.03 1.25 -28.00
N PHE A 208 -9.45 2.30 -28.70
CA PHE A 208 -10.81 2.81 -28.63
C PHE A 208 -11.80 1.75 -29.13
N ILE A 209 -12.64 1.24 -28.22
CA ILE A 209 -13.93 0.65 -28.60
C ILE A 209 -15.01 1.32 -27.73
N PRO A 210 -15.69 2.35 -28.26
CA PRO A 210 -16.86 2.92 -27.60
C PRO A 210 -18.01 1.90 -27.57
N PHE A 211 -18.62 1.72 -26.40
CA PHE A 211 -19.95 1.13 -26.22
C PHE A 211 -20.96 2.25 -25.97
N HIS A 212 -22.02 2.34 -26.80
CA HIS A 212 -23.46 2.34 -26.40
C HIS A 212 -24.39 2.97 -27.46
N PRO A 213 -25.69 2.58 -27.50
CA PRO A 213 -26.46 1.87 -26.47
C PRO A 213 -27.00 0.49 -26.87
N PHE A 214 -27.17 -0.32 -25.82
CA PHE A 214 -27.95 -1.55 -25.81
C PHE A 214 -29.45 -1.19 -25.66
N ILE A 215 -30.30 -1.98 -26.32
CA ILE A 215 -31.75 -2.11 -26.12
C ILE A 215 -32.59 -0.96 -26.67
N GLU A 216 -33.07 -1.12 -27.90
CA GLU A 216 -34.48 -0.91 -28.20
C GLU A 216 -34.94 -1.98 -29.20
N ASP A 217 -35.91 -2.76 -28.72
CA ASP A 217 -36.86 -3.58 -29.45
C ASP A 217 -36.48 -4.87 -30.20
N ARG A 218 -37.35 -5.85 -29.94
CA ARG A 218 -37.64 -6.96 -30.83
C ARG A 218 -38.04 -6.42 -32.20
N LEU A 219 -37.69 -7.19 -33.22
CA LEU A 219 -38.23 -7.21 -34.59
C LEU A 219 -37.62 -6.25 -35.62
N THR A 220 -37.48 -6.88 -36.78
CA THR A 220 -37.58 -6.34 -38.15
C THR A 220 -36.32 -5.76 -38.79
N TYR A 221 -35.94 -6.42 -39.89
CA TYR A 221 -35.18 -5.87 -41.00
C TYR A 221 -35.40 -4.35 -41.17
N GLU A 222 -34.33 -3.56 -41.14
CA GLU A 222 -34.08 -2.50 -42.12
C GLU A 222 -32.64 -1.97 -41.96
N LEU A 223 -31.84 -2.24 -43.00
CA LEU A 223 -30.61 -1.53 -43.32
C LEU A 223 -30.94 -0.04 -43.49
N GLY A 224 -30.67 0.78 -42.47
CA GLY A 224 -30.66 2.23 -42.55
C GLY A 224 -29.27 2.76 -42.90
N LEU A 225 -28.95 2.80 -44.19
CA LEU A 225 -27.89 3.64 -44.77
C LEU A 225 -28.27 5.12 -44.63
N SER A 226 -27.44 5.94 -43.99
CA SER A 226 -27.29 7.39 -44.30
C SER A 226 -26.12 7.97 -43.50
N GLU A 227 -25.21 8.82 -43.97
CA GLU A 227 -24.85 9.38 -45.27
C GLU A 227 -23.49 10.05 -45.00
N ILE A 228 -22.44 9.71 -45.76
CA ILE A 228 -21.35 10.66 -46.00
C ILE A 228 -21.22 10.75 -47.52
N TYR A 229 -22.10 11.53 -48.16
CA TYR A 229 -21.81 12.17 -49.43
C TYR A 229 -20.77 13.27 -49.14
N SER A 230 -19.73 13.49 -49.94
CA SER A 230 -19.71 13.91 -51.34
C SER A 230 -18.20 14.10 -51.67
N THR A 231 -17.63 14.09 -52.88
CA THR A 231 -18.06 13.98 -54.28
C THR A 231 -16.77 13.98 -55.11
N ARG A 232 -16.73 13.18 -56.20
CA ARG A 232 -15.84 13.29 -57.40
C ARG A 232 -14.32 13.07 -57.15
N SER A 233 -13.60 12.22 -57.87
CA SER A 233 -13.71 11.75 -59.25
C SER A 233 -13.32 10.27 -59.36
N LEU A 234 -13.79 9.62 -60.43
CA LEU A 234 -13.22 8.40 -61.00
C LEU A 234 -11.70 8.60 -61.26
N ASP A 235 -10.96 7.50 -61.21
CA ASP A 235 -9.51 7.35 -61.40
C ASP A 235 -8.63 7.64 -60.16
N LYS A 236 -8.52 6.64 -59.28
CA LYS A 236 -7.27 6.17 -58.65
C LYS A 236 -7.57 5.03 -57.68
N GLU A 237 -6.78 3.96 -57.76
CA GLU A 237 -6.70 2.91 -56.74
C GLU A 237 -6.47 3.54 -55.36
N PHE A 238 -7.26 3.13 -54.37
CA PHE A 238 -6.94 3.36 -52.97
C PHE A 238 -6.45 2.04 -52.37
N CYS A 239 -5.13 1.90 -52.26
CA CYS A 239 -4.49 1.10 -51.21
C CYS A 239 -4.67 1.86 -49.89
N TYR A 240 -5.20 1.21 -48.86
CA TYR A 240 -5.00 1.64 -47.48
C TYR A 240 -3.77 0.92 -46.94
N ASP A 241 -2.61 1.57 -47.06
CA ASP A 241 -1.45 1.26 -46.21
C ASP A 241 -1.66 1.97 -44.86
N ILE A 242 -1.77 1.20 -43.79
CA ILE A 242 -1.53 1.69 -42.43
C ILE A 242 -0.28 0.98 -41.93
N GLU A 243 0.89 1.58 -42.17
CA GLU A 243 2.13 1.21 -41.48
C GLU A 243 1.99 1.55 -39.99
N PHE A 244 1.92 0.54 -39.12
CA PHE A 244 2.32 0.68 -37.71
C PHE A 244 3.67 -0.01 -37.51
N LYS A 245 4.75 0.78 -37.44
CA LYS A 245 6.02 0.34 -36.85
C LYS A 245 5.87 0.32 -35.32
N LEU A 246 5.77 -0.87 -34.73
CA LEU A 246 6.01 -1.09 -33.31
C LEU A 246 7.39 -1.75 -33.12
N ASN A 247 8.38 -0.92 -32.78
CA ASN A 247 9.62 -1.41 -32.18
C ASN A 247 9.35 -1.71 -30.70
N HIS A 248 9.06 -2.98 -30.34
CA HIS A 248 9.19 -3.42 -28.95
C HIS A 248 9.78 -4.84 -28.85
N PRO A 249 10.85 -5.06 -28.06
CA PRO A 249 11.65 -6.30 -28.02
C PRO A 249 11.01 -7.48 -27.26
N LEU A 250 9.69 -7.50 -27.05
CA LEU A 250 9.00 -8.65 -26.42
C LEU A 250 8.40 -9.65 -27.42
N ASN A 251 8.57 -9.42 -28.72
CA ASN A 251 8.18 -10.33 -29.82
C ASN A 251 9.15 -11.52 -30.03
N SER A 252 9.74 -12.06 -28.97
CA SER A 252 10.64 -13.22 -29.09
C SER A 252 10.32 -14.40 -28.16
N TYR A 253 9.29 -14.30 -27.30
CA TYR A 253 9.04 -15.32 -26.26
C TYR A 253 7.58 -15.72 -26.07
N TYR A 254 6.86 -16.04 -27.15
CA TYR A 254 5.69 -16.92 -27.03
C TYR A 254 5.80 -18.05 -28.05
N SER A 255 6.61 -19.05 -27.71
CA SER A 255 6.60 -20.34 -28.38
C SER A 255 5.47 -21.19 -27.77
N PHE A 256 4.91 -22.09 -28.59
CA PHE A 256 4.13 -23.31 -28.31
C PHE A 256 3.94 -23.77 -26.84
N SER A 257 4.94 -23.58 -25.98
CA SER A 257 4.90 -23.74 -24.52
C SER A 257 3.75 -23.06 -23.78
N LEU A 258 3.29 -21.85 -24.17
CA LEU A 258 2.19 -21.17 -23.47
C LEU A 258 0.84 -21.85 -23.75
N LEU A 259 0.65 -22.33 -24.99
CA LEU A 259 -0.50 -23.13 -25.42
C LEU A 259 -0.53 -24.50 -24.72
N THR A 260 0.64 -25.12 -24.57
CA THR A 260 0.77 -26.39 -23.83
C THR A 260 0.49 -26.17 -22.34
N HIS A 261 0.99 -25.07 -21.76
CA HIS A 261 0.76 -24.70 -20.36
C HIS A 261 -0.72 -24.40 -20.05
N PHE A 262 -1.44 -23.71 -20.94
CA PHE A 262 -2.89 -23.51 -20.78
C PHE A 262 -3.70 -24.81 -20.93
N VAL A 263 -3.25 -25.76 -21.75
CA VAL A 263 -3.92 -27.07 -21.91
C VAL A 263 -3.62 -28.02 -20.74
N ASP A 264 -2.38 -28.05 -20.26
CA ASP A 264 -1.94 -28.86 -19.11
C ASP A 264 -2.57 -28.36 -17.80
N ALA A 265 -2.69 -27.03 -17.62
CA ALA A 265 -3.29 -26.43 -16.43
C ALA A 265 -4.82 -26.61 -16.34
N TYR A 266 -5.51 -26.84 -17.46
CA TYR A 266 -6.97 -27.04 -17.45
C TYR A 266 -7.37 -28.51 -17.19
N THR A 267 -6.43 -29.45 -17.28
CA THR A 267 -6.72 -30.90 -17.31
C THR A 267 -6.34 -31.64 -16.03
N SER A 268 -5.75 -30.98 -15.03
CA SER A 268 -5.37 -31.57 -13.75
C SER A 268 -6.31 -31.15 -12.59
N LEU A 269 -7.46 -31.84 -12.53
CA LEU A 269 -8.58 -31.53 -11.62
C LEU A 269 -8.33 -32.04 -10.18
N ASP A 270 -8.06 -31.11 -9.26
CA ASP A 270 -8.76 -30.99 -7.95
C ASP A 270 -8.23 -29.82 -7.08
N PHE A 271 -6.97 -29.38 -7.27
CA PHE A 271 -6.42 -28.19 -6.60
C PHE A 271 -6.40 -26.96 -7.51
N GLU A 272 -6.27 -27.17 -8.82
CA GLU A 272 -6.17 -26.09 -9.81
C GLU A 272 -7.50 -25.36 -10.04
N HIS A 273 -8.66 -25.98 -9.85
CA HIS A 273 -9.95 -25.33 -10.13
C HIS A 273 -10.28 -24.21 -9.13
N SER A 274 -10.04 -24.41 -7.82
CA SER A 274 -10.18 -23.36 -6.81
C SER A 274 -9.09 -22.30 -6.92
N GLY A 275 -7.86 -22.71 -7.25
CA GLY A 275 -6.75 -21.79 -7.50
C GLY A 275 -6.99 -20.90 -8.72
N GLN A 276 -7.47 -21.45 -9.83
CA GLN A 276 -7.78 -20.74 -11.07
C GLN A 276 -9.02 -19.85 -10.96
N CYS A 277 -10.06 -20.28 -10.22
CA CYS A 277 -11.18 -19.39 -9.87
C CYS A 277 -10.68 -18.21 -9.03
N THR A 278 -9.77 -18.45 -8.08
CA THR A 278 -9.19 -17.40 -7.24
C THR A 278 -8.27 -16.48 -8.05
N ILE A 279 -7.47 -17.01 -8.99
CA ILE A 279 -6.68 -16.22 -9.96
C ILE A 279 -7.59 -15.38 -10.86
N GLY A 280 -8.74 -15.92 -11.29
CA GLY A 280 -9.74 -15.18 -12.07
C GLY A 280 -10.35 -14.02 -11.30
N LEU A 281 -10.60 -14.20 -10.00
CA LEU A 281 -11.09 -13.14 -9.10
C LEU A 281 -10.01 -12.09 -8.78
N PHE A 282 -8.76 -12.52 -8.58
CA PHE A 282 -7.64 -11.67 -8.20
C PHE A 282 -6.40 -11.91 -9.11
N PRO A 283 -6.41 -11.41 -10.35
CA PRO A 283 -5.39 -11.74 -11.37
C PRO A 283 -4.02 -11.08 -11.16
N PHE A 284 -3.90 -10.21 -10.15
CA PHE A 284 -2.65 -9.54 -9.76
C PHE A 284 -1.84 -10.35 -8.72
N MET A 285 -2.38 -11.46 -8.21
CA MET A 285 -1.70 -12.31 -7.25
C MET A 285 -0.45 -12.95 -7.86
N SER A 286 0.57 -13.17 -7.03
CA SER A 286 1.69 -14.02 -7.40
C SER A 286 1.30 -15.50 -7.31
N ASP A 287 1.95 -16.39 -8.07
CA ASP A 287 1.76 -17.85 -7.97
C ASP A 287 1.92 -18.35 -6.52
N LYS A 288 2.82 -17.71 -5.76
CA LYS A 288 3.04 -18.02 -4.34
C LYS A 288 1.86 -17.60 -3.46
N SER A 289 1.14 -16.54 -3.81
CA SER A 289 -0.03 -16.05 -3.07
C SER A 289 -1.27 -16.92 -3.30
N VAL A 290 -1.42 -17.54 -4.46
CA VAL A 290 -2.62 -18.32 -4.85
C VAL A 290 -2.93 -19.44 -3.85
N SER A 291 -1.91 -20.24 -3.49
CA SER A 291 -2.05 -21.34 -2.53
C SER A 291 -2.56 -20.84 -1.17
N PHE A 292 -1.90 -19.81 -0.62
CA PHE A 292 -2.28 -19.20 0.64
C PHE A 292 -3.71 -18.65 0.64
N VAL A 293 -4.09 -17.90 -0.41
CA VAL A 293 -5.42 -17.28 -0.50
C VAL A 293 -6.51 -18.34 -0.61
N THR A 294 -6.25 -19.40 -1.38
CA THR A 294 -7.18 -20.54 -1.54
C THR A 294 -7.38 -21.27 -0.21
N ASP A 295 -6.29 -21.64 0.47
CA ASP A 295 -6.33 -22.32 1.76
C ASP A 295 -7.02 -21.44 2.83
N PHE A 296 -6.70 -20.14 2.84
CA PHE A 296 -7.31 -19.19 3.77
C PHE A 296 -8.82 -19.13 3.57
N HIS A 297 -9.29 -19.05 2.32
CA HIS A 297 -10.70 -18.99 2.00
C HIS A 297 -11.43 -20.28 2.40
N GLN A 298 -10.84 -21.44 2.15
CA GLN A 298 -11.41 -22.74 2.55
C GLN A 298 -11.58 -22.85 4.07
N VAL A 299 -10.60 -22.36 4.85
CA VAL A 299 -10.64 -22.44 6.31
C VAL A 299 -11.57 -21.40 6.93
N ASN A 300 -11.63 -20.18 6.36
CA ASN A 300 -12.28 -19.05 7.00
C ASN A 300 -13.64 -18.65 6.38
N GLY A 301 -13.94 -19.13 5.17
CA GLY A 301 -15.16 -18.77 4.43
C GLY A 301 -15.17 -17.36 3.83
N TYR A 302 -14.03 -16.64 3.86
CA TYR A 302 -13.86 -15.31 3.27
C TYR A 302 -12.40 -15.11 2.81
N TYR A 303 -12.15 -14.15 1.92
CA TYR A 303 -10.82 -13.91 1.36
C TYR A 303 -9.95 -12.98 2.23
N PRO A 304 -8.61 -13.17 2.26
CA PRO A 304 -7.67 -12.33 2.99
C PRO A 304 -7.47 -10.99 2.25
N MET A 305 -8.45 -10.09 2.36
CA MET A 305 -8.52 -8.88 1.53
C MET A 305 -7.36 -7.91 1.77
N PHE A 306 -6.76 -7.86 2.97
CA PHE A 306 -5.59 -7.01 3.18
C PHE A 306 -4.35 -7.56 2.47
N THR A 307 -4.20 -8.88 2.43
CA THR A 307 -3.12 -9.53 1.64
C THR A 307 -3.29 -9.25 0.17
N LEU A 308 -4.49 -9.51 -0.35
CA LEU A 308 -4.85 -9.23 -1.74
C LEU A 308 -4.65 -7.75 -2.09
N PHE A 309 -5.03 -6.85 -1.18
CA PHE A 309 -4.84 -5.43 -1.40
C PHE A 309 -3.36 -5.02 -1.40
N SER A 310 -2.54 -5.63 -0.54
CA SER A 310 -1.10 -5.43 -0.55
C SER A 310 -0.48 -5.91 -1.87
N ASP A 311 -0.88 -7.08 -2.37
CA ASP A 311 -0.42 -7.65 -3.65
C ASP A 311 -0.85 -6.77 -4.83
N TYR A 312 -2.10 -6.30 -4.86
CA TYR A 312 -2.59 -5.35 -5.87
C TYR A 312 -1.76 -4.06 -5.91
N LEU A 313 -1.39 -3.53 -4.74
CA LEU A 313 -0.58 -2.32 -4.66
C LEU A 313 0.84 -2.56 -5.19
N GLN A 314 1.39 -3.76 -4.99
CA GLN A 314 2.72 -4.18 -5.44
C GLN A 314 2.78 -4.60 -6.92
N PHE A 315 1.69 -5.06 -7.52
CA PHE A 315 1.65 -5.50 -8.92
C PHE A 315 2.07 -4.39 -9.92
N GLY A 316 1.81 -3.12 -9.59
CA GLY A 316 2.17 -1.95 -10.39
C GLY A 316 3.56 -1.35 -10.11
N MET A 317 4.49 -2.09 -9.51
CA MET A 317 5.78 -1.59 -8.97
C MET A 317 6.80 -1.07 -10.00
N TRP A 318 6.48 -1.12 -11.30
CA TRP A 318 7.33 -0.61 -12.38
C TRP A 318 7.56 0.91 -12.33
N ASN A 319 6.78 1.64 -11.54
CA ASN A 319 6.94 3.07 -11.30
C ASN A 319 7.72 3.34 -9.99
N GLU A 320 8.87 4.00 -10.08
CA GLU A 320 9.71 4.41 -8.94
C GLU A 320 8.91 5.12 -7.85
N GLY A 321 8.03 6.06 -8.21
CA GLY A 321 7.22 6.80 -7.25
C GLY A 321 6.27 5.90 -6.44
N ARG A 322 5.74 4.84 -7.07
CA ARG A 322 4.90 3.85 -6.38
C ARG A 322 5.71 3.00 -5.42
N LYS A 323 6.92 2.60 -5.82
CA LYS A 323 7.87 1.88 -4.95
C LYS A 323 8.26 2.71 -3.72
N VAL A 324 8.62 3.99 -3.93
CA VAL A 324 8.94 4.92 -2.83
C VAL A 324 7.75 5.10 -1.89
N SER A 325 6.52 5.24 -2.42
CA SER A 325 5.31 5.37 -1.61
C SER A 325 5.02 4.12 -0.77
N LEU A 326 5.19 2.92 -1.33
CA LEU A 326 5.06 1.65 -0.61
C LEU A 326 6.07 1.54 0.54
N GLU A 327 7.35 1.85 0.28
CA GLU A 327 8.41 1.79 1.31
C GLU A 327 8.26 2.87 2.38
N TYR A 328 7.74 4.06 2.05
CA TYR A 328 7.40 5.08 3.03
C TYR A 328 6.26 4.65 3.97
N ARG A 329 5.27 3.96 3.40
CA ARG A 329 4.07 3.45 4.12
C ARG A 329 4.31 2.12 4.81
N GLY A 330 5.38 1.40 4.47
CA GLY A 330 5.67 0.07 4.98
C GLY A 330 4.78 -1.04 4.39
N ILE A 331 4.13 -0.82 3.25
CA ILE A 331 3.20 -1.81 2.67
C ILE A 331 3.98 -2.86 1.88
N GLY A 332 3.91 -4.12 2.30
CA GLY A 332 4.61 -5.26 1.67
C GLY A 332 6.13 -5.21 1.77
N ARG A 333 6.68 -4.21 2.46
CA ARG A 333 8.12 -3.91 2.57
C ARG A 333 8.41 -3.25 3.90
N LYS A 334 9.68 -3.31 4.33
CA LYS A 334 10.14 -2.59 5.52
C LYS A 334 9.95 -1.08 5.33
N ARG A 335 9.31 -0.44 6.31
CA ARG A 335 9.09 1.00 6.35
C ARG A 335 10.43 1.75 6.38
N LYS A 336 10.54 2.81 5.58
CA LYS A 336 11.68 3.74 5.55
C LYS A 336 11.23 5.16 5.83
N THR A 337 12.10 5.91 6.49
CA THR A 337 11.95 7.34 6.76
C THR A 337 12.12 8.16 5.48
N SER A 338 11.61 9.40 5.49
CA SER A 338 11.84 10.34 4.39
C SER A 338 13.33 10.61 4.12
N GLN A 339 14.18 10.50 5.15
CA GLN A 339 15.62 10.68 5.00
C GLN A 339 16.24 9.49 4.26
N GLU A 340 15.97 8.27 4.73
CA GLU A 340 16.48 7.03 4.10
C GLU A 340 16.07 6.93 2.62
N LEU A 341 14.80 7.24 2.31
CA LEU A 341 14.31 7.22 0.92
C LEU A 341 15.00 8.25 0.03
N ARG A 342 15.28 9.45 0.54
CA ARG A 342 15.98 10.48 -0.24
C ARG A 342 17.42 10.10 -0.54
N GLU A 343 18.08 9.48 0.43
CA GLU A 343 19.46 9.00 0.29
C GLU A 343 19.54 7.84 -0.70
N GLU A 344 18.64 6.85 -0.59
CA GLU A 344 18.64 5.65 -1.42
C GLU A 344 18.22 5.90 -2.88
N TYR A 345 17.19 6.73 -3.10
CA TYR A 345 16.68 7.01 -4.44
C TYR A 345 17.30 8.27 -5.05
N HIS A 346 18.20 8.95 -4.34
CA HIS A 346 18.83 10.21 -4.76
C HIS A 346 17.81 11.31 -5.18
N ILE A 347 16.68 11.37 -4.47
CA ILE A 347 15.57 12.30 -4.78
C ILE A 347 15.52 13.51 -3.82
N THR A 348 15.04 14.63 -4.33
CA THR A 348 14.84 15.87 -3.54
C THR A 348 13.59 15.77 -2.64
N PRO A 349 13.48 16.59 -1.57
CA PRO A 349 12.26 16.67 -0.77
C PRO A 349 10.99 16.95 -1.58
N TYR A 350 11.11 17.75 -2.64
CA TYR A 350 10.00 18.09 -3.53
C TYR A 350 9.53 16.87 -4.33
N ILE A 351 10.45 16.10 -4.91
CA ILE A 351 10.14 14.87 -5.64
C ILE A 351 9.50 13.84 -4.69
N LEU A 352 10.07 13.65 -3.49
CA LEU A 352 9.48 12.75 -2.50
C LEU A 352 8.05 13.19 -2.14
N LYS A 353 7.82 14.48 -1.87
CA LYS A 353 6.48 15.00 -1.58
C LYS A 353 5.51 14.70 -2.73
N ASN A 354 5.95 14.86 -3.98
CA ASN A 354 5.13 14.54 -5.15
C ASN A 354 4.83 13.03 -5.23
N TYR A 355 5.79 12.15 -4.99
CA TYR A 355 5.53 10.70 -4.97
C TYR A 355 4.52 10.31 -3.88
N LEU A 356 4.57 10.97 -2.72
CA LEU A 356 3.66 10.69 -1.60
C LEU A 356 2.28 11.34 -1.75
N SER A 357 2.14 12.38 -2.57
CA SER A 357 0.88 13.10 -2.79
C SER A 357 -0.02 12.45 -3.84
N HIS A 358 0.53 11.63 -4.74
CA HIS A 358 -0.27 10.94 -5.73
C HIS A 358 -1.13 9.84 -5.07
N PRO A 359 -2.44 9.78 -5.35
CA PRO A 359 -3.30 8.75 -4.80
C PRO A 359 -2.84 7.37 -5.31
N MET A 360 -2.56 6.46 -4.37
CA MET A 360 -2.17 5.09 -4.71
C MET A 360 -3.34 4.26 -5.27
N VAL A 361 -4.56 4.64 -4.89
CA VAL A 361 -5.81 3.98 -5.26
C VAL A 361 -6.89 5.02 -5.50
N LYS A 362 -7.83 4.71 -6.39
CA LYS A 362 -9.02 5.52 -6.64
C LYS A 362 -10.24 4.84 -6.02
N SER A 363 -11.27 5.62 -5.69
CA SER A 363 -12.56 5.08 -5.21
C SER A 363 -13.25 4.15 -6.22
N THR A 364 -12.89 4.28 -7.50
CA THR A 364 -13.41 3.45 -8.59
C THR A 364 -12.58 2.19 -8.84
N ASP A 365 -11.47 1.99 -8.13
CA ASP A 365 -10.61 0.82 -8.33
C ASP A 365 -11.38 -0.47 -7.97
N PRO A 366 -11.32 -1.53 -8.80
CA PRO A 366 -12.05 -2.78 -8.58
C PRO A 366 -11.83 -3.35 -7.18
N ILE A 367 -10.58 -3.40 -6.72
CA ILE A 367 -10.23 -3.94 -5.41
C ILE A 367 -10.84 -3.12 -4.27
N ILE A 368 -11.15 -1.84 -4.46
CA ILE A 368 -11.77 -0.98 -3.45
C ILE A 368 -13.29 -1.19 -3.40
N LEU A 369 -13.92 -1.55 -4.53
CA LEU A 369 -15.37 -1.77 -4.60
C LEU A 369 -15.78 -3.22 -4.38
N ASP A 370 -14.80 -4.12 -4.20
CA ASP A 370 -15.02 -5.54 -4.05
C ASP A 370 -15.88 -5.85 -2.80
N GLU A 371 -16.89 -6.70 -2.97
CA GLU A 371 -17.83 -7.02 -1.90
C GLU A 371 -17.25 -7.91 -0.82
N HIS A 372 -16.15 -8.61 -1.08
CA HIS A 372 -15.48 -9.45 -0.08
C HIS A 372 -14.90 -8.63 1.08
N TRP A 373 -14.80 -7.31 0.94
CA TRP A 373 -14.47 -6.41 2.05
C TRP A 373 -15.50 -6.38 3.18
N LYS A 374 -16.76 -6.80 2.94
CA LYS A 374 -17.84 -6.77 3.94
C LYS A 374 -17.45 -7.45 5.27
N CYS A 375 -16.60 -8.47 5.22
CA CYS A 375 -16.13 -9.16 6.43
C CYS A 375 -15.21 -8.30 7.32
N TYR A 376 -14.74 -7.15 6.83
CA TYR A 376 -13.90 -6.18 7.55
C TYR A 376 -14.64 -4.88 7.89
N ASP A 377 -15.94 -4.76 7.59
CA ASP A 377 -16.73 -3.55 7.85
C ASP A 377 -16.69 -3.14 9.34
N PHE A 378 -16.58 -4.12 10.24
CA PHE A 378 -16.45 -3.90 11.69
C PHE A 378 -15.26 -2.99 12.06
N LEU A 379 -14.21 -2.92 11.23
CA LEU A 379 -13.08 -2.01 11.46
C LEU A 379 -13.55 -0.56 11.43
N TYR A 380 -14.46 -0.20 10.53
CA TYR A 380 -14.97 1.16 10.39
C TYR A 380 -16.07 1.52 11.40
N GLU A 381 -16.43 0.57 12.26
CA GLU A 381 -17.25 0.79 13.46
C GLU A 381 -16.37 1.12 14.68
N MET A 382 -15.07 0.80 14.62
CA MET A 382 -14.16 1.09 15.73
C MET A 382 -13.97 2.61 15.91
N PRO A 383 -13.83 3.10 17.16
CA PRO A 383 -13.60 4.50 17.45
C PRO A 383 -12.23 4.98 16.92
N PHE A 384 -11.21 4.14 17.08
CA PHE A 384 -9.86 4.39 16.61
C PHE A 384 -9.10 3.08 16.40
N ILE A 385 -8.03 3.14 15.60
CA ILE A 385 -7.08 2.06 15.39
C ILE A 385 -5.67 2.66 15.52
N GLY A 386 -4.88 2.09 16.42
CA GLY A 386 -3.52 2.50 16.71
C GLY A 386 -2.52 1.37 16.50
N PHE A 387 -1.23 1.71 16.62
CA PHE A 387 -0.12 0.76 16.45
C PHE A 387 -0.22 -0.45 17.40
N PHE A 388 -0.67 -0.23 18.65
CA PHE A 388 -0.81 -1.28 19.65
C PHE A 388 -2.20 -1.92 19.70
N SER A 389 -3.11 -1.57 18.78
CA SER A 389 -4.46 -2.13 18.80
C SER A 389 -4.41 -3.65 18.59
N PRO A 390 -5.07 -4.46 19.45
CA PRO A 390 -5.05 -5.93 19.33
C PRO A 390 -5.53 -6.44 17.97
N ILE A 391 -6.47 -5.71 17.35
CA ILE A 391 -6.99 -6.06 16.03
C ILE A 391 -5.90 -6.04 14.94
N CYS A 392 -4.93 -5.12 15.03
CA CYS A 392 -3.83 -5.06 14.08
C CYS A 392 -2.99 -6.33 14.15
N ARG A 393 -2.65 -6.78 15.36
CA ARG A 393 -1.91 -8.04 15.57
C ARG A 393 -2.69 -9.23 15.01
N SER A 394 -3.99 -9.30 15.32
CA SER A 394 -4.85 -10.38 14.84
C SER A 394 -4.89 -10.47 13.31
N ILE A 395 -5.03 -9.34 12.61
CA ILE A 395 -5.09 -9.33 11.14
C ILE A 395 -3.72 -9.67 10.55
N LEU A 396 -2.64 -9.05 11.05
CA LEU A 396 -1.28 -9.31 10.58
C LEU A 396 -0.91 -10.80 10.68
N GLU A 397 -1.24 -11.44 11.80
CA GLU A 397 -0.97 -12.86 12.04
C GLU A 397 -1.85 -13.76 11.17
N LYS A 398 -3.17 -13.48 11.13
CA LYS A 398 -4.14 -14.32 10.42
C LYS A 398 -3.90 -14.29 8.91
N GLU A 399 -3.61 -13.12 8.36
CA GLU A 399 -3.38 -12.91 6.94
C GLU A 399 -1.90 -13.02 6.50
N ARG A 400 -0.98 -13.24 7.45
CA ARG A 400 0.47 -13.38 7.18
C ARG A 400 1.08 -12.20 6.40
N LEU A 401 0.57 -10.99 6.65
CA LEU A 401 1.00 -9.77 5.98
C LEU A 401 2.47 -9.45 6.27
N GLN A 402 3.24 -9.17 5.22
CA GLN A 402 4.66 -8.77 5.30
C GLN A 402 4.79 -7.28 5.62
N THR A 403 4.18 -6.83 6.72
CA THR A 403 4.17 -5.44 7.17
C THR A 403 4.02 -5.34 8.69
N ASP A 404 4.28 -4.16 9.25
CA ASP A 404 4.00 -3.85 10.65
C ASP A 404 2.59 -3.26 10.82
N ALA A 405 2.21 -2.95 12.05
CA ALA A 405 0.90 -2.35 12.32
C ALA A 405 0.70 -1.01 11.59
N ILE A 406 1.77 -0.25 11.32
CA ILE A 406 1.66 1.01 10.58
C ILE A 406 1.28 0.75 9.13
N GLY A 407 1.91 -0.22 8.48
CA GLY A 407 1.55 -0.54 7.09
C GLY A 407 0.16 -1.15 6.96
N LEU A 408 -0.31 -1.93 7.94
CA LEU A 408 -1.72 -2.34 7.98
C LEU A 408 -2.66 -1.13 8.15
N MET A 409 -2.34 -0.20 9.05
CA MET A 409 -3.11 1.05 9.20
C MET A 409 -3.10 1.89 7.92
N GLU A 410 -1.99 1.91 7.17
CA GLU A 410 -1.95 2.54 5.85
C GLU A 410 -2.88 1.83 4.86
N LEU A 411 -2.94 0.49 4.85
CA LEU A 411 -3.90 -0.25 4.01
C LEU A 411 -5.35 0.08 4.38
N ILE A 412 -5.70 0.09 5.67
CA ILE A 412 -7.03 0.48 6.16
C ILE A 412 -7.35 1.91 5.70
N PHE A 413 -6.41 2.85 5.85
CA PHE A 413 -6.61 4.23 5.41
C PHE A 413 -6.78 4.35 3.89
N LEU A 414 -6.00 3.61 3.10
CA LEU A 414 -6.12 3.60 1.64
C LEU A 414 -7.46 3.00 1.19
N ARG A 415 -8.11 2.17 2.02
CA ARG A 415 -9.44 1.61 1.75
C ARG A 415 -10.60 2.57 2.04
N ASN A 416 -10.35 3.69 2.74
CA ASN A 416 -11.34 4.74 3.02
C ASN A 416 -12.26 5.11 1.84
N PRO A 417 -11.77 5.26 0.59
CA PRO A 417 -12.60 5.76 -0.51
C PRO A 417 -13.81 4.88 -0.87
N GLY A 418 -13.84 3.62 -0.46
CA GLY A 418 -15.03 2.77 -0.64
C GLY A 418 -15.98 2.76 0.55
N TYR A 419 -15.86 3.73 1.47
CA TYR A 419 -16.83 3.99 2.55
C TYR A 419 -17.36 5.42 2.45
N PRO A 420 -18.61 5.68 2.92
CA PRO A 420 -19.16 7.03 3.01
C PRO A 420 -18.22 7.97 3.77
N SER A 421 -18.12 9.24 3.35
CA SER A 421 -17.19 10.22 3.94
C SER A 421 -17.33 10.38 5.46
N ASN A 422 -18.57 10.24 5.95
CA ASN A 422 -18.90 10.29 7.37
C ASN A 422 -18.63 8.97 8.12
N LYS A 423 -17.98 7.97 7.51
CA LYS A 423 -17.54 6.72 8.14
C LYS A 423 -16.04 6.45 7.91
N GLN A 424 -15.30 7.38 7.33
CA GLN A 424 -13.89 7.22 7.02
C GLN A 424 -12.98 7.49 8.22
N PHE A 425 -11.77 6.95 8.19
CA PHE A 425 -10.74 7.28 9.16
C PHE A 425 -9.99 8.57 8.78
N ARG A 426 -9.65 9.37 9.78
CA ARG A 426 -8.65 10.45 9.69
C ARG A 426 -7.36 10.02 10.37
N LYS A 427 -6.22 10.52 9.89
CA LYS A 427 -4.93 10.33 10.56
C LYS A 427 -4.72 11.44 11.58
N PHE A 428 -4.49 11.05 12.82
CA PHE A 428 -4.01 11.94 13.87
C PHE A 428 -2.53 11.64 14.11
N GLU A 429 -1.64 12.60 13.86
CA GLU A 429 -0.19 12.41 14.04
C GLU A 429 0.18 12.37 15.52
N SER A 430 0.95 11.36 15.90
CA SER A 430 1.45 11.16 17.27
C SER A 430 2.90 10.70 17.22
N LYS A 431 3.82 11.54 17.73
CA LYS A 431 5.27 11.33 17.62
C LYS A 431 5.71 11.06 16.16
N ASN A 432 6.25 9.87 15.89
CA ASN A 432 6.74 9.43 14.57
C ASN A 432 5.75 8.46 13.87
N ARG A 433 4.51 8.40 14.37
CA ARG A 433 3.44 7.50 13.93
C ARG A 433 2.13 8.28 13.81
N PHE A 434 1.06 7.58 13.50
CA PHE A 434 -0.28 8.15 13.48
C PHE A 434 -1.27 7.17 14.09
N ILE A 435 -2.41 7.69 14.52
CA ILE A 435 -3.58 6.95 14.97
C ILE A 435 -4.67 7.19 13.92
N LEU A 436 -5.37 6.13 13.52
CA LEU A 436 -6.58 6.26 12.71
C LEU A 436 -7.75 6.54 13.64
N VAL A 437 -8.41 7.68 13.48
CA VAL A 437 -9.58 8.06 14.28
C VAL A 437 -10.82 8.12 13.38
N ASN A 438 -11.91 7.53 13.84
CA ASN A 438 -13.14 7.47 13.06
C ASN A 438 -13.75 8.88 12.97
N ALA A 439 -13.86 9.42 11.76
CA ALA A 439 -14.32 10.79 11.53
C ALA A 439 -15.78 11.02 11.94
N SER A 440 -16.55 9.95 12.12
CA SER A 440 -17.93 10.02 12.62
C SER A 440 -18.03 10.27 14.12
N LEU A 441 -16.98 9.86 14.86
CA LEU A 441 -16.96 9.87 16.33
C LEU A 441 -16.00 10.92 16.88
N PHE A 442 -14.88 11.16 16.20
CA PHE A 442 -13.80 12.02 16.68
C PHE A 442 -13.56 13.22 15.78
N ASP A 443 -13.53 14.39 16.41
CA ASP A 443 -13.03 15.64 15.84
C ASP A 443 -11.53 15.76 16.12
N THR A 444 -10.73 15.82 15.06
CA THR A 444 -9.27 15.95 15.14
C THR A 444 -8.83 17.24 15.84
N ASP A 445 -9.63 18.30 15.78
CA ASP A 445 -9.32 19.57 16.44
C ASP A 445 -9.51 19.48 17.96
N GLU A 446 -10.52 18.73 18.43
CA GLU A 446 -10.70 18.46 19.86
C GLU A 446 -9.61 17.53 20.40
N ILE A 447 -9.17 16.54 19.61
CA ILE A 447 -8.00 15.72 19.98
C ILE A 447 -6.75 16.60 20.12
N ALA A 448 -6.52 17.54 19.19
CA ALA A 448 -5.40 18.46 19.26
C ALA A 448 -5.45 19.38 20.50
N LYS A 449 -6.65 19.84 20.90
CA LYS A 449 -6.84 20.58 22.15
C LYS A 449 -6.50 19.72 23.37
N LEU A 450 -6.97 18.47 23.43
CA LEU A 450 -6.64 17.53 24.51
C LEU A 450 -5.12 17.36 24.63
N VAL A 451 -4.43 17.09 23.52
CA VAL A 451 -2.97 16.94 23.49
C VAL A 451 -2.26 18.22 23.95
N THR A 452 -2.77 19.39 23.59
CA THR A 452 -2.20 20.68 24.01
C THR A 452 -2.32 20.86 25.52
N LYS A 453 -3.50 20.60 26.09
CA LYS A 453 -3.74 20.68 27.54
C LYS A 453 -2.89 19.68 28.32
N MET A 454 -2.71 18.47 27.80
CA MET A 454 -1.81 17.49 28.39
C MET A 454 -0.35 17.95 28.37
N LYS A 455 0.12 18.57 27.28
CA LYS A 455 1.46 19.15 27.22
C LYS A 455 1.64 20.28 28.23
N GLU A 456 0.66 21.18 28.34
CA GLU A 456 0.66 22.27 29.31
C GLU A 456 0.70 21.74 30.74
N LEU A 457 -0.14 20.76 31.06
CA LEU A 457 -0.15 20.09 32.35
C LEU A 457 1.23 19.50 32.63
N LEU A 458 1.78 18.66 31.74
CA LEU A 458 3.06 18.00 31.96
C LEU A 458 4.27 18.97 32.02
N ALA A 459 4.14 20.18 31.48
CA ALA A 459 5.17 21.22 31.57
C ALA A 459 5.22 21.94 32.93
N ILE A 460 4.21 21.79 33.79
CA ILE A 460 4.20 22.40 35.13
C ILE A 460 5.36 21.85 35.97
N ASN A 461 6.06 22.74 36.69
CA ASN A 461 7.12 22.34 37.63
C ASN A 461 6.50 21.58 38.82
N ARG A 462 6.92 20.32 39.00
CA ARG A 462 6.46 19.43 40.08
C ARG A 462 7.61 19.02 40.96
N PHE A 463 7.43 19.22 42.27
CA PHE A 463 8.39 18.81 43.29
C PHE A 463 8.07 17.44 43.91
N THR A 464 6.84 16.97 43.72
CA THR A 464 6.31 15.68 44.15
C THR A 464 5.52 15.06 43.00
N ASP A 465 5.26 13.75 43.09
CA ASP A 465 4.38 13.08 42.14
C ASP A 465 2.94 13.59 42.37
N GLU A 466 2.21 13.80 41.27
CA GLU A 466 0.86 14.34 41.30
C GLU A 466 -0.11 13.39 40.59
N HIS A 467 -1.25 13.14 41.22
CA HIS A 467 -2.30 12.27 40.69
C HIS A 467 -3.37 13.10 40.00
N TYR A 468 -3.70 12.72 38.77
CA TYR A 468 -4.69 13.38 37.94
C TYR A 468 -5.74 12.38 37.47
N GLN A 469 -6.86 12.92 36.97
CA GLN A 469 -8.01 12.14 36.51
C GLN A 469 -8.45 12.66 35.15
N ALA A 470 -8.66 11.77 34.19
CA ALA A 470 -9.11 12.10 32.83
C ALA A 470 -10.40 12.95 32.83
N SER A 471 -11.23 12.78 33.86
CA SER A 471 -12.45 13.56 34.09
C SER A 471 -12.22 15.08 34.17
N MET A 472 -11.02 15.52 34.53
CA MET A 472 -10.67 16.95 34.58
C MET A 472 -10.80 17.63 33.21
N PHE A 473 -10.53 16.89 32.13
CA PHE A 473 -10.60 17.42 30.76
C PHE A 473 -12.04 17.51 30.24
N LEU A 474 -13.00 16.84 30.87
CA LEU A 474 -14.41 16.81 30.44
C LEU A 474 -15.10 18.17 30.57
N LYS A 475 -14.62 19.05 31.46
CA LYS A 475 -15.15 20.42 31.64
C LYS A 475 -14.68 21.37 30.55
N GLU A 476 -13.69 20.94 29.79
CA GLU A 476 -12.76 21.79 29.07
C GLU A 476 -12.63 21.39 27.59
N LEU A 477 -13.28 20.28 27.21
CA LEU A 477 -13.34 19.69 25.89
C LEU A 477 -14.78 19.32 25.57
N ASP A 478 -15.11 19.31 24.29
CA ASP A 478 -16.40 18.79 23.83
C ASP A 478 -16.35 17.26 23.74
N VAL A 479 -16.76 16.59 24.81
CA VAL A 479 -16.71 15.12 24.93
C VAL A 479 -17.56 14.42 23.87
N GLN A 480 -18.62 15.06 23.38
CA GLN A 480 -19.44 14.48 22.30
C GLN A 480 -18.67 14.39 20.99
N LYS A 481 -17.74 15.33 20.75
CA LYS A 481 -16.81 15.30 19.62
C LYS A 481 -15.61 14.37 19.83
N LEU A 482 -15.56 13.65 20.95
CA LEU A 482 -14.57 12.63 21.27
C LEU A 482 -15.24 11.26 21.46
N GLY A 483 -16.32 11.00 20.73
CA GLY A 483 -17.08 9.75 20.78
C GLY A 483 -17.89 9.55 22.06
N GLY A 484 -18.12 10.60 22.86
CA GLY A 484 -18.81 10.49 24.14
C GLY A 484 -17.92 9.89 25.25
N LYS A 485 -18.49 9.75 26.46
CA LYS A 485 -17.73 9.38 27.66
C LYS A 485 -17.04 8.00 27.55
N GLU A 486 -17.72 7.04 26.94
CA GLU A 486 -17.24 5.66 26.80
C GLU A 486 -16.03 5.58 25.88
N HIS A 487 -16.11 6.13 24.66
CA HIS A 487 -14.99 6.12 23.72
C HIS A 487 -13.86 7.07 24.14
N PHE A 488 -14.19 8.18 24.82
CA PHE A 488 -13.19 9.12 25.33
C PHE A 488 -12.17 8.44 26.25
N LEU A 489 -12.61 7.65 27.24
CA LEU A 489 -11.69 7.04 28.21
C LEU A 489 -10.75 6.02 27.54
N SER A 490 -11.28 5.19 26.65
CA SER A 490 -10.50 4.24 25.86
C SER A 490 -9.46 4.95 24.98
N PHE A 491 -9.89 6.00 24.27
CA PHE A 491 -9.00 6.79 23.44
C PHE A 491 -7.96 7.57 24.26
N PHE A 492 -8.35 8.15 25.39
CA PHE A 492 -7.46 8.87 26.31
C PHE A 492 -6.37 7.95 26.83
N THR A 493 -6.73 6.74 27.29
CA THR A 493 -5.78 5.72 27.77
C THR A 493 -4.76 5.37 26.68
N TYR A 494 -5.24 5.11 25.46
CA TYR A 494 -4.37 4.83 24.33
C TYR A 494 -3.43 6.00 24.02
N LEU A 495 -3.99 7.22 23.96
CA LEU A 495 -3.25 8.45 23.66
C LEU A 495 -2.19 8.75 24.73
N MET A 496 -2.50 8.54 26.01
CA MET A 496 -1.56 8.75 27.11
C MET A 496 -0.35 7.83 26.99
N LEU A 497 -0.58 6.55 26.71
CA LEU A 497 0.51 5.60 26.52
C LEU A 497 1.32 5.90 25.25
N GLU A 498 0.67 6.05 24.10
CA GLU A 498 1.35 6.25 22.81
C GLU A 498 2.09 7.60 22.76
N THR A 499 1.40 8.70 23.12
CA THR A 499 1.92 10.06 22.95
C THR A 499 2.74 10.53 24.15
N PHE A 500 2.39 10.15 25.37
CA PHE A 500 3.04 10.67 26.58
C PHE A 500 3.85 9.62 27.34
N GLY A 501 3.68 8.32 27.04
CA GLY A 501 4.33 7.24 27.78
C GLY A 501 3.79 7.07 29.19
N LEU A 502 2.54 7.51 29.43
CA LEU A 502 1.89 7.45 30.74
C LEU A 502 0.87 6.32 30.75
N GLU A 503 0.92 5.51 31.80
CA GLU A 503 -0.11 4.52 32.09
C GLU A 503 -1.32 5.22 32.74
N VAL A 504 -2.50 4.76 32.37
CA VAL A 504 -3.78 5.23 32.89
C VAL A 504 -4.51 4.02 33.46
N ASP A 505 -5.04 4.14 34.66
CA ASP A 505 -5.85 3.11 35.29
C ASP A 505 -7.25 2.99 34.65
N ASP A 506 -7.99 1.95 35.02
CA ASP A 506 -9.33 1.68 34.48
C ASP A 506 -10.36 2.79 34.77
N GLU A 507 -10.10 3.66 35.74
CA GLU A 507 -10.97 4.79 36.11
C GLU A 507 -10.56 6.09 35.40
N GLY A 508 -9.45 6.10 34.66
CA GLY A 508 -8.90 7.29 34.00
C GLY A 508 -7.88 8.06 34.83
N GLY A 509 -7.39 7.50 35.93
CA GLY A 509 -6.35 8.06 36.77
C GLY A 509 -4.97 7.88 36.17
N PHE A 510 -4.11 8.89 36.31
CA PHE A 510 -2.70 8.82 35.89
C PHE A 510 -1.79 9.64 36.81
N VAL A 511 -0.51 9.29 36.82
CA VAL A 511 0.50 9.95 37.66
C VAL A 511 1.43 10.79 36.78
N ALA A 512 1.55 12.08 37.11
CA ALA A 512 2.61 12.92 36.58
C ALA A 512 3.77 12.92 37.58
N GLU A 513 4.87 12.27 37.21
CA GLU A 513 6.06 12.18 38.05
C GLU A 513 6.67 13.57 38.34
N ARG A 514 7.32 13.69 39.49
CA ARG A 514 8.13 14.87 39.83
C ARG A 514 9.16 15.15 38.73
N ASN A 515 9.23 16.40 38.27
CA ASN A 515 10.15 16.83 37.23
C ASN A 515 11.19 17.86 37.72
N LYS A 516 11.09 18.28 38.99
CA LYS A 516 11.99 19.27 39.61
C LYS A 516 12.32 18.88 41.04
N VAL A 517 13.55 19.16 41.47
CA VAL A 517 13.95 19.05 42.87
C VAL A 517 13.81 20.40 43.56
N SER A 518 13.21 20.40 44.75
CA SER A 518 13.25 21.57 45.64
C SER A 518 14.63 21.66 46.26
N VAL A 519 15.47 22.58 45.77
CA VAL A 519 16.82 22.82 46.30
C VAL A 519 16.74 23.11 47.80
N THR A 520 15.75 23.90 48.23
CA THR A 520 15.53 24.24 49.63
C THR A 520 15.23 23.02 50.49
N SER A 521 14.28 22.19 50.08
CA SER A 521 13.89 21.00 50.84
C SER A 521 15.03 20.00 50.91
N GLU A 522 15.77 19.79 49.82
CA GLU A 522 16.89 18.85 49.80
C GLU A 522 18.05 19.31 50.70
N LEU A 523 18.37 20.62 50.69
CA LEU A 523 19.40 21.17 51.57
C LEU A 523 19.03 21.04 53.06
N LEU A 524 17.73 21.19 53.40
CA LEU A 524 17.23 20.94 54.75
C LEU A 524 17.39 19.48 55.15
N GLU A 525 17.03 18.53 54.28
CA GLU A 525 17.22 17.10 54.54
C GLU A 525 18.70 16.73 54.72
N ILE A 526 19.60 17.27 53.88
CA ILE A 526 21.04 17.09 54.04
C ILE A 526 21.53 17.53 55.43
N LEU A 527 21.03 18.66 55.94
CA LEU A 527 21.36 19.15 57.28
C LEU A 527 20.76 18.27 58.38
N LYS A 528 19.48 17.86 58.24
CA LYS A 528 18.82 16.96 59.20
C LYS A 528 19.56 15.63 59.32
N GLU A 529 19.86 14.99 58.20
CA GLU A 529 20.53 13.69 58.16
C GLU A 529 21.95 13.72 58.72
N ARG A 530 22.67 14.84 58.53
CA ARG A 530 24.03 14.98 59.08
C ARG A 530 24.05 15.32 60.56
N GLY A 531 22.99 15.95 61.08
CA GLY A 531 22.83 16.26 62.51
C GLY A 531 23.86 17.24 63.10
N LYS A 532 24.66 17.92 62.27
CA LYS A 532 25.66 18.91 62.70
C LYS A 532 25.87 20.01 61.66
N PRO A 533 26.35 21.21 62.05
CA PRO A 533 26.62 22.28 61.10
C PRO A 533 27.63 21.87 60.02
N MET A 534 27.42 22.35 58.79
CA MET A 534 28.17 21.94 57.60
C MET A 534 28.59 23.13 56.75
N ARG A 535 29.70 23.02 56.02
CA ARG A 535 30.12 24.07 55.08
C ARG A 535 29.28 24.01 53.79
N ALA A 536 29.09 25.16 53.15
CA ALA A 536 28.34 25.24 51.90
C ALA A 536 28.98 24.40 50.77
N GLU A 537 30.30 24.27 50.76
CA GLU A 537 31.04 23.42 49.81
C GLU A 537 30.68 21.93 49.99
N GLU A 538 30.65 21.47 51.24
CA GLU A 538 30.30 20.08 51.58
C GLU A 538 28.82 19.80 51.28
N MET A 539 27.92 20.73 51.61
CA MET A 539 26.50 20.63 51.25
C MET A 539 26.29 20.56 49.74
N ARG A 540 27.00 21.40 48.96
CA ARG A 540 26.96 21.35 47.50
C ARG A 540 27.39 19.99 46.99
N ASP A 541 28.49 19.44 47.51
CA ASP A 541 29.02 18.17 47.04
C ASP A 541 28.05 17.01 47.32
N ILE A 542 27.40 17.00 48.49
CA ILE A 542 26.35 16.03 48.81
C ILE A 542 25.13 16.25 47.91
N PHE A 543 24.69 17.49 47.75
CA PHE A 543 23.55 17.85 46.89
C PHE A 543 23.79 17.44 45.42
N HIS A 544 24.98 17.68 44.87
CA HIS A 544 25.34 17.25 43.50
C HIS A 544 25.40 15.73 43.34
N ARG A 545 25.73 14.99 44.40
CA ARG A 545 25.67 13.52 44.40
C ARG A 545 24.23 13.02 44.39
N ARG A 546 23.33 13.65 45.18
CA ARG A 546 21.90 13.29 45.23
C ARG A 546 21.10 13.76 44.02
N CYS A 547 21.46 14.92 43.49
CA CYS A 547 20.75 15.60 42.40
C CYS A 547 21.72 15.94 41.26
N PRO A 548 22.21 14.94 40.49
CA PRO A 548 23.21 15.16 39.44
C PRO A 548 22.80 16.16 38.36
N ALA A 549 21.50 16.28 38.07
CA ALA A 549 20.96 17.25 37.10
C ALA A 549 21.23 18.73 37.48
N TYR A 550 21.51 19.00 38.76
CA TYR A 550 21.73 20.34 39.30
C TYR A 550 23.22 20.66 39.56
N ARG A 551 24.14 19.94 38.92
CA ARG A 551 25.61 20.19 39.03
C ARG A 551 26.04 21.62 38.67
N HIS A 552 25.22 22.35 37.91
CA HIS A 552 25.47 23.75 37.56
C HIS A 552 25.34 24.71 38.77
N LEU A 553 24.70 24.30 39.88
CA LEU A 553 24.58 25.15 41.07
C LEU A 553 25.94 25.33 41.74
N THR A 554 26.39 26.58 41.82
CA THR A 554 27.66 26.94 42.46
C THR A 554 27.52 27.00 43.98
N VAL A 555 28.65 27.01 44.70
CA VAL A 555 28.66 27.22 46.16
C VAL A 555 27.97 28.53 46.54
N ASN A 556 28.18 29.60 45.76
CA ASN A 556 27.53 30.89 46.02
C ASN A 556 26.01 30.80 45.87
N THR A 557 25.53 30.05 44.88
CA THR A 557 24.10 29.80 44.70
C THR A 557 23.51 29.03 45.89
N ILE A 558 24.21 28.00 46.37
CA ILE A 558 23.80 27.26 47.59
C ILE A 558 23.76 28.18 48.81
N ARG A 559 24.78 29.03 49.02
CA ARG A 559 24.79 30.03 50.10
C ARG A 559 23.59 30.98 50.02
N VAL A 560 23.23 31.44 48.82
CA VAL A 560 22.04 32.29 48.60
C VAL A 560 20.76 31.57 49.00
N TYR A 561 20.62 30.28 48.66
CA TYR A 561 19.48 29.49 49.12
C TYR A 561 19.46 29.38 50.65
N LEU A 562 20.56 28.95 51.26
CA LEU A 562 20.66 28.75 52.73
C LEU A 562 20.33 30.03 53.51
N ASN A 563 20.83 31.19 53.06
CA ASN A 563 20.58 32.47 53.72
C ASN A 563 19.11 32.95 53.61
N LYS A 564 18.36 32.46 52.62
CA LYS A 564 16.94 32.80 52.45
C LYS A 564 16.01 31.86 53.23
N MET A 565 16.52 30.77 53.80
CA MET A 565 15.71 29.79 54.53
C MET A 565 15.54 30.24 55.98
N GLU A 566 14.30 30.44 56.44
CA GLU A 566 14.02 30.75 57.85
C GLU A 566 14.50 29.65 58.81
N GLY A 567 14.48 28.38 58.37
CA GLY A 567 14.90 27.24 59.16
C GLY A 567 16.41 27.02 59.27
N VAL A 568 17.25 27.85 58.63
CA VAL A 568 18.71 27.69 58.60
C VAL A 568 19.40 28.92 59.16
N LYS A 569 20.44 28.72 59.97
CA LYS A 569 21.31 29.79 60.49
C LYS A 569 22.77 29.52 60.17
N SER A 570 23.53 30.60 59.95
CA SER A 570 24.98 30.55 59.87
C SER A 570 25.60 30.58 61.27
N VAL A 571 26.65 29.79 61.49
CA VAL A 571 27.41 29.80 62.76
C VAL A 571 28.44 30.95 62.69
N GLY A 572 28.09 32.12 63.22
CA GLY A 572 28.92 33.32 63.14
C GLY A 572 29.40 33.63 61.72
N LEU A 573 30.71 33.89 61.57
CA LEU A 573 31.39 34.14 60.28
C LEU A 573 32.18 32.93 59.76
N SER A 574 31.89 31.72 60.28
CA SER A 574 32.71 30.53 60.04
C SER A 574 32.47 29.86 58.68
N GLY A 575 31.40 30.26 57.97
CA GLY A 575 30.96 29.61 56.73
C GLY A 575 30.20 28.29 56.92
N TYR A 576 29.93 27.90 58.17
CA TYR A 576 29.08 26.75 58.51
C TYR A 576 27.61 27.17 58.65
N TYR A 577 26.71 26.30 58.21
CA TYR A 577 25.27 26.45 58.33
C TYR A 577 24.68 25.26 59.07
N GLY A 578 23.63 25.49 59.85
CA GLY A 578 22.90 24.46 60.57
C GLY A 578 21.42 24.80 60.71
N LEU A 579 20.63 23.86 61.24
CA LEU A 579 19.21 24.09 61.45
C LEU A 579 19.00 25.03 62.64
N ALA A 580 18.16 26.05 62.46
CA ALA A 580 17.86 27.05 63.49
C ALA A 580 17.26 26.43 64.77
N SER A 581 16.64 25.25 64.65
CA SER A 581 16.07 24.47 65.76
C SER A 581 17.12 23.74 66.61
N TRP A 582 18.40 23.72 66.21
CA TRP A 582 19.46 23.11 67.02
C TRP A 582 19.87 24.03 68.17
N GLU A 583 19.25 23.82 69.33
CA GLU A 583 19.51 24.60 70.56
C GLU A 583 20.92 24.42 71.11
N HIS A 584 21.56 23.29 70.82
CA HIS A 584 22.91 22.97 71.28
C HIS A 584 24.02 23.73 70.51
N ILE A 585 23.67 24.49 69.47
CA ILE A 585 24.62 25.27 68.67
C ILE A 585 24.54 26.75 69.05
N TYR A 586 25.69 27.34 69.38
CA TYR A 586 25.80 28.79 69.54
C TYR A 586 25.97 29.47 68.17
N TRP A 587 25.02 30.33 67.81
CA TRP A 587 24.96 30.96 66.47
C TRP A 587 25.72 32.29 66.36
N GLY A 588 26.11 32.89 67.49
CA GLY A 588 26.82 34.17 67.52
C GLY A 588 28.30 34.06 67.14
N THR A 589 28.98 35.20 67.04
CA THR A 589 30.43 35.21 66.84
C THR A 589 31.17 35.01 68.17
N MET A 590 32.48 34.71 68.08
CA MET A 590 33.35 34.67 69.25
C MET A 590 33.33 36.00 70.03
N VAL A 591 33.25 37.12 69.31
CA VAL A 591 33.16 38.46 69.91
C VAL A 591 31.84 38.63 70.68
N ASP A 592 30.73 38.14 70.13
CA ASP A 592 29.44 38.21 70.81
C ASP A 592 29.42 37.35 72.07
N LYS A 593 30.09 36.18 72.05
CA LYS A 593 30.19 35.34 73.26
C LYS A 593 31.07 35.97 74.33
N ILE A 594 32.17 36.61 73.93
CA ILE A 594 33.01 37.39 74.85
C ILE A 594 32.20 38.51 75.49
N TYR A 595 31.38 39.22 74.70
CA TYR A 595 30.46 40.24 75.22
C TYR A 595 29.48 39.66 76.24
N GLU A 596 28.83 38.53 75.91
CA GLU A 596 27.89 37.85 76.82
C GLU A 596 28.57 37.44 78.14
N VAL A 597 29.77 36.86 78.08
CA VAL A 597 30.55 36.46 79.26
C VAL A 597 30.86 37.65 80.16
N LEU A 598 31.34 38.77 79.58
CA LEU A 598 31.66 39.97 80.33
C LEU A 598 30.41 40.68 80.88
N SER A 599 29.33 40.72 80.10
CA SER A 599 28.05 41.30 80.51
C SER A 599 27.44 40.53 81.67
N LEU A 600 27.43 39.19 81.62
CA LEU A 600 26.96 38.33 82.71
C LEU A 600 27.82 38.43 83.97
N ALA A 601 29.14 38.59 83.81
CA ALA A 601 30.04 38.72 84.95
C ALA A 601 29.89 40.06 85.68
N GLY A 602 29.47 41.12 84.97
CA GLY A 602 29.26 42.46 85.53
C GLY A 602 30.52 43.11 86.13
N LYS A 603 31.71 42.55 85.90
CA LYS A 603 33.00 43.00 86.45
C LYS A 603 34.14 42.71 85.47
N PRO A 604 35.29 43.41 85.59
CA PRO A 604 36.46 43.11 84.77
C PRO A 604 36.92 41.65 84.97
N LEU A 605 37.18 40.94 83.88
CA LEU A 605 37.68 39.57 83.89
C LEU A 605 39.08 39.47 83.25
N PRO A 606 40.02 38.73 83.86
CA PRO A 606 41.27 38.37 83.22
C PRO A 606 41.05 37.61 81.90
N LEU A 607 41.95 37.79 80.92
CA LEU A 607 41.89 37.09 79.63
C LEU A 607 41.86 35.56 79.79
N SER A 608 42.50 35.02 80.83
CA SER A 608 42.45 33.59 81.15
C SER A 608 41.03 33.08 81.40
N ASP A 609 40.23 33.87 82.09
CA ASP A 609 38.92 33.47 82.60
C ASP A 609 37.88 33.59 81.49
N ILE A 610 37.98 34.66 80.69
CA ILE A 610 37.23 34.82 79.44
C ILE A 610 37.55 33.66 78.51
N TYR A 611 38.84 33.34 78.33
CA TYR A 611 39.27 32.26 77.46
C TYR A 611 38.67 30.90 77.86
N GLN A 612 38.69 30.55 79.14
CA GLN A 612 38.13 29.27 79.59
C GLN A 612 36.63 29.16 79.31
N GLN A 613 35.88 30.24 79.50
CA GLN A 613 34.43 30.24 79.28
C GLN A 613 34.07 30.24 77.79
N VAL A 614 34.79 31.00 76.96
CA VAL A 614 34.51 31.12 75.52
C VAL A 614 35.03 29.90 74.74
N LYS A 615 36.11 29.26 75.18
CA LYS A 615 36.71 28.09 74.51
C LYS A 615 35.75 26.90 74.41
N VAL A 616 34.81 26.75 75.34
CA VAL A 616 33.78 25.69 75.29
C VAL A 616 32.97 25.76 73.99
N PHE A 617 32.70 26.97 73.50
CA PHE A 617 31.96 27.22 72.27
C PHE A 617 32.86 27.34 71.04
N PHE A 618 34.12 27.74 71.23
CA PHE A 618 35.12 27.92 70.18
C PHE A 618 36.42 27.16 70.51
N PRO A 619 36.42 25.81 70.43
CA PRO A 619 37.50 24.97 70.95
C PRO A 619 38.85 25.15 70.24
N ASN A 620 38.82 25.58 68.98
CA ASN A 620 40.00 25.81 68.15
C ASN A 620 40.61 27.22 68.32
N SER A 621 39.97 28.10 69.09
CA SER A 621 40.47 29.46 69.31
C SER A 621 41.62 29.48 70.33
N THR A 622 42.58 30.37 70.11
CA THR A 622 43.71 30.63 71.02
C THR A 622 43.45 31.89 71.86
N LYS A 623 44.12 32.02 73.01
CA LYS A 623 44.04 33.25 73.84
C LYS A 623 44.38 34.50 73.02
N SER A 624 45.44 34.45 72.22
CA SER A 624 45.85 35.54 71.33
C SER A 624 44.80 35.90 70.28
N SER A 625 44.09 34.90 69.73
CA SER A 625 43.01 35.17 68.77
C SER A 625 41.78 35.83 69.40
N MET A 626 41.43 35.46 70.64
CA MET A 626 40.34 36.08 71.39
C MET A 626 40.68 37.53 71.77
N GLU A 627 41.89 37.74 72.28
CA GLU A 627 42.41 39.08 72.57
C GLU A 627 42.45 39.96 71.31
N GLY A 628 42.98 39.43 70.20
CA GLY A 628 42.98 40.14 68.91
C GLY A 628 41.56 40.50 68.45
N SER A 629 40.60 39.60 68.62
CA SER A 629 39.21 39.83 68.22
C SER A 629 38.51 40.91 69.07
N MET A 630 38.82 40.99 70.37
CA MET A 630 38.33 42.08 71.22
C MET A 630 38.92 43.44 70.80
N ARG A 631 40.22 43.49 70.50
CA ARG A 631 40.91 44.72 70.09
C ARG A 631 40.46 45.23 68.72
N LEU A 632 40.11 44.31 67.82
CA LEU A 632 39.65 44.61 66.46
C LEU A 632 38.12 44.72 66.35
N ASP A 633 37.38 44.70 67.47
CA ASP A 633 35.93 44.87 67.44
C ASP A 633 35.57 46.26 66.90
N ALA A 634 34.92 46.31 65.75
CA ALA A 634 34.55 47.56 65.07
C ALA A 634 33.52 48.39 65.86
N ARG A 635 32.83 47.78 66.84
CA ARG A 635 31.91 48.47 67.75
C ARG A 635 32.61 49.01 69.00
N HIS A 636 33.91 48.77 69.14
CA HIS A 636 34.73 49.20 70.28
C HIS A 636 34.13 48.83 71.64
N ARG A 637 33.50 47.66 71.76
CA ARG A 637 32.74 47.25 72.97
C ARG A 637 33.63 46.87 74.17
N PHE A 638 34.92 46.63 73.95
CA PHE A 638 35.84 46.08 74.95
C PHE A 638 36.96 47.07 75.27
N LYS A 639 37.28 47.21 76.56
CA LYS A 639 38.40 48.01 77.07
C LYS A 639 39.31 47.13 77.93
N TYR A 640 40.63 47.29 77.76
CA TYR A 640 41.61 46.66 78.63
C TYR A 640 41.93 47.59 79.81
N ASP A 641 41.67 47.12 81.02
CA ASP A 641 42.04 47.78 82.27
C ASP A 641 43.49 47.42 82.61
N VAL A 642 44.38 48.40 82.46
CA VAL A 642 45.82 48.23 82.65
C VAL A 642 46.15 47.94 84.11
N GLU A 643 45.43 48.54 85.07
CA GLU A 643 45.70 48.38 86.50
C GLU A 643 45.29 47.00 87.01
N ARG A 644 44.17 46.47 86.49
CA ARG A 644 43.61 45.17 86.91
C ARG A 644 44.03 44.01 86.02
N HIS A 645 44.77 44.27 84.95
CA HIS A 645 45.14 43.30 83.92
C HIS A 645 43.94 42.47 83.42
N ALA A 646 42.82 43.15 83.18
CA ALA A 646 41.52 42.55 82.89
C ALA A 646 40.78 43.28 81.76
N TYR A 647 39.82 42.61 81.12
CA TYR A 647 38.95 43.21 80.12
C TYR A 647 37.58 43.56 80.74
N VAL A 648 37.00 44.69 80.31
CA VAL A 648 35.68 45.17 80.71
C VAL A 648 34.90 45.65 79.49
N LEU A 649 33.56 45.62 79.57
CA LEU A 649 32.71 46.26 78.55
C LEU A 649 32.73 47.78 78.73
N VAL A 650 32.79 48.52 77.62
CA VAL A 650 32.80 49.99 77.65
C VAL A 650 31.54 50.54 78.32
N ASP A 651 30.39 49.90 78.12
CA ASP A 651 29.11 50.29 78.75
C ASP A 651 29.08 50.02 80.27
N HIS A 652 30.04 49.26 80.80
CA HIS A 652 30.21 48.97 82.23
C HIS A 652 31.48 49.60 82.82
N ALA A 653 32.20 50.41 82.04
CA ALA A 653 33.37 51.14 82.50
C ALA A 653 32.96 52.47 83.14
N LEU A 654 32.36 52.38 84.33
CA LEU A 654 32.27 53.49 85.30
C LEU A 654 33.30 53.28 86.41
#